data_AF-A0A0F9XPP1-F1
#
_entry.id   AF-A0A0F9XPP1-F1
#
_cell.length_a   1.000
_cell.length_b   1.000
_cell.length_c   1.000
_cell.angle_alpha   90.00
_cell.angle_beta   90.00
_cell.angle_gamma   90.00
#
_symmetry.space_group_name_H-M   'P 1'
#
loop_
_entity.id
_entity.type
_entity.pdbx_description
1 polymer ?
#
loop_
_entity_poly.entity_id
_entity_poly.type
_entity_poly.pdbx_seq_one_letter_code
_entity_poly.pdbx_strand_id
1 'polypeptide(L)'
;MATKPLTYNSKRKVASDGKEKSDFKNKKPRLEATSNGKASGSEQQSSRESHAKQKQLALERKAAKPLADEVQRTKKIWERLRLKSHVPKDERQKLVAELYEIITGRIRDFVLKHDAVRAVQTAIKYSTPEQRKQIAQELQGTYAQLAEGRYAKFLIGKLLIHNDNEIRDIIIPNFYGKVRKLINHSEASWILDDIYRTVATKEQKALLLREWYGPEFTLKELTKDIKTTSDLKQILDEEPSKRGPIMKSLLDLINSLVQKRMTGFTMLHDAMLQYYTNTQPGSEEFNEFMELVKGDEAGDLLKNLAFTRSGARLVCLLLAYGTAKDRKVLLKAYKDTFTLMSGDQYGHIVLLTAYDVIDDTKLTSKAIFPEIVGEKEEEVAQNIVAAANNPNARITLLYLLEGFSKSLFPASNAYDLEVLKEVHEIRKTTSKKEDDVRRKELAAILSPSLIDAIAASPSDLTATPFGCQFVADVLLSGLGDKQKALEALAQSVSGSPKQEPAEDELAPRSRIANTPFGGRMLKSLIQGGRFDRATGKVKLVEPPLGFSNILYPVVKKHIMDWATGPSSFVVVALLESEEFTSAEELKKTLKKNKKQLQTAATEPTAEQKAAKEANESDEAGKKGKKTEAPVGNKGSKLLLEKL
;
A
#
# COMPACT_ATOMS: atom_id res chain seq x y z
N MET A 1 -12.80 -9.70 4.28
CA MET A 1 -12.88 -8.79 5.44
C MET A 1 -12.67 -7.37 4.94
N ALA A 2 -13.69 -6.52 5.07
CA ALA A 2 -13.67 -5.14 4.58
C ALA A 2 -12.64 -4.32 5.39
N THR A 3 -11.67 -3.75 4.68
CA THR A 3 -10.62 -2.89 5.21
C THR A 3 -11.22 -1.59 5.75
N LYS A 4 -11.06 -1.34 7.05
CA LYS A 4 -11.40 -0.06 7.69
C LYS A 4 -10.43 1.03 7.21
N PRO A 5 -10.88 2.27 6.94
CA PRO A 5 -9.97 3.37 6.66
C PRO A 5 -9.19 3.77 7.92
N LEU A 6 -7.86 3.84 7.79
CA LEU A 6 -6.94 4.31 8.83
C LEU A 6 -7.23 5.78 9.17
N THR A 7 -7.73 6.03 10.38
CA THR A 7 -7.80 7.37 10.95
C THR A 7 -6.42 7.81 11.44
N TYR A 8 -5.81 8.78 10.74
CA TYR A 8 -4.52 9.38 11.10
C TYR A 8 -4.68 10.27 12.35
N ASN A 9 -4.17 9.79 13.50
CA ASN A 9 -4.22 10.53 14.76
C ASN A 9 -2.83 11.14 15.03
N SER A 10 -2.63 12.40 14.60
CA SER A 10 -1.38 13.13 14.86
C SER A 10 -1.32 13.57 16.32
N LYS A 11 -0.51 12.86 17.12
CA LYS A 11 0.06 13.37 18.37
C LYS A 11 1.58 13.14 18.33
N ARG A 12 2.33 14.09 17.79
CA ARG A 12 3.77 14.22 18.10
C ARG A 12 3.92 15.06 19.37
N LYS A 13 4.47 14.46 20.42
CA LYS A 13 5.07 15.15 21.56
C LYS A 13 6.32 15.88 21.06
N VAL A 14 6.36 17.19 21.21
CA VAL A 14 7.59 17.98 21.04
C VAL A 14 8.28 18.00 22.41
N ALA A 15 9.45 17.39 22.49
CA ALA A 15 10.37 17.52 23.61
C ALA A 15 10.99 18.92 23.58
N SER A 16 10.96 19.61 24.71
CA SER A 16 11.64 20.89 24.91
C SER A 16 13.06 20.62 25.40
N ASP A 17 14.06 21.08 24.66
CA ASP A 17 15.38 21.31 25.22
C ASP A 17 15.99 22.63 24.69
N GLY A 18 16.83 23.20 25.55
CA GLY A 18 17.17 24.62 25.69
C GLY A 18 17.72 25.34 24.46
N LYS A 19 17.42 26.65 24.39
CA LYS A 19 18.25 27.62 23.68
C LYS A 19 18.50 28.86 24.53
N GLU A 20 19.79 29.17 24.62
CA GLU A 20 20.42 30.31 25.27
C GLU A 20 19.94 31.65 24.73
N LYS A 21 19.98 32.66 25.62
CA LYS A 21 19.71 34.07 25.32
C LYS A 21 20.97 34.73 24.77
N SER A 22 20.86 35.41 23.64
CA SER A 22 21.77 36.50 23.27
C SER A 22 20.96 37.76 22.97
N ASP A 23 21.28 38.82 23.71
CA ASP A 23 20.71 40.16 23.62
C ASP A 23 21.25 40.90 22.39
N PHE A 24 20.37 41.47 21.57
CA PHE A 24 20.71 42.59 20.69
C PHE A 24 19.62 43.67 20.81
N LYS A 25 19.98 44.75 21.52
CA LYS A 25 19.21 46.01 21.62
C LYS A 25 19.32 46.78 20.31
N ASN A 26 18.19 47.13 19.71
CA ASN A 26 18.12 48.17 18.68
C ASN A 26 17.36 49.39 19.23
N LYS A 27 18.06 50.51 19.37
CA LYS A 27 17.54 51.81 19.85
C LYS A 27 16.85 52.55 18.69
N LYS A 28 15.65 53.08 18.93
CA LYS A 28 15.06 54.18 18.12
C LYS A 28 15.14 55.51 18.89
N PRO A 29 15.17 56.67 18.20
CA PRO A 29 15.58 57.94 18.77
C PRO A 29 14.45 58.62 19.55
N ARG A 30 14.86 59.35 20.60
CA ARG A 30 14.06 60.15 21.51
C ARG A 30 13.97 61.58 20.96
N LEU A 31 12.75 62.06 20.71
CA LEU A 31 12.48 63.48 20.54
C LEU A 31 12.13 64.07 21.92
N GLU A 32 12.80 65.16 22.25
CA GLU A 32 12.63 65.92 23.49
C GLU A 32 11.27 66.63 23.51
N ALA A 33 10.60 66.59 24.66
CA ALA A 33 9.47 67.46 24.98
C ALA A 33 9.81 68.22 26.25
N THR A 34 9.81 69.54 26.13
CA THR A 34 10.00 70.53 27.18
C THR A 34 8.83 70.53 28.16
N SER A 35 9.17 70.77 29.42
CA SER A 35 8.27 70.89 30.56
C SER A 35 7.58 72.27 30.62
N ASN A 36 6.26 72.29 30.82
CA ASN A 36 5.62 73.05 31.92
C ASN A 36 4.09 72.90 31.93
N GLY A 37 3.52 72.82 33.14
CA GLY A 37 2.09 73.05 33.40
C GLY A 37 1.41 71.96 34.21
N LYS A 38 1.35 72.13 35.54
CA LYS A 38 0.43 71.40 36.43
C LYS A 38 -1.02 71.82 36.12
N ALA A 39 -1.89 70.85 35.89
CA ALA A 39 -3.31 70.93 36.23
C ALA A 39 -3.83 69.52 36.55
N SER A 40 -4.52 69.42 37.68
CA SER A 40 -5.18 68.26 38.24
C SER A 40 -6.31 67.72 37.36
N GLY A 41 -6.47 66.39 37.32
CA GLY A 41 -7.79 65.78 37.06
C GLY A 41 -7.79 64.54 36.16
N SER A 42 -8.37 63.47 36.71
CA SER A 42 -8.95 62.29 36.05
C SER A 42 -8.06 61.10 35.61
N GLU A 43 -8.25 60.03 36.38
CA GLU A 43 -8.30 58.61 35.96
C GLU A 43 -7.02 57.93 35.44
N GLN A 44 -6.14 57.56 36.37
CA GLN A 44 -5.41 56.30 36.24
C GLN A 44 -6.43 55.14 36.30
N GLN A 45 -6.98 54.75 35.15
CA GLN A 45 -7.80 53.56 35.06
C GLN A 45 -7.00 52.35 35.56
N SER A 46 -7.53 51.63 36.54
CA SER A 46 -6.89 50.40 36.99
C SER A 46 -6.80 49.42 35.82
N SER A 47 -5.77 48.57 35.77
CA SER A 47 -5.60 47.54 34.73
C SER A 47 -6.86 46.69 34.50
N ARG A 48 -7.73 46.54 35.52
CA ARG A 48 -9.03 45.88 35.42
C ARG A 48 -10.08 46.68 34.64
N GLU A 49 -10.14 47.99 34.82
CA GLU A 49 -11.09 48.87 34.13
C GLU A 49 -10.72 49.07 32.67
N SER A 50 -9.42 49.14 32.35
CA SER A 50 -8.95 49.18 30.96
C SER A 50 -9.22 47.85 30.25
N HIS A 51 -9.05 46.70 30.92
CA HIS A 51 -9.46 45.40 30.40
C HIS A 51 -10.99 45.28 30.22
N ALA A 52 -11.78 45.81 31.14
CA ALA A 52 -13.24 45.82 31.05
C ALA A 52 -13.73 46.69 29.88
N LYS A 53 -13.18 47.90 29.73
CA LYS A 53 -13.48 48.78 28.58
C LYS A 53 -13.02 48.17 27.26
N GLN A 54 -11.84 47.55 27.19
CA GLN A 54 -11.41 46.80 26.00
C GLN A 54 -12.32 45.62 25.66
N LYS A 55 -12.80 44.89 26.67
CA LYS A 55 -13.75 43.78 26.50
C LYS A 55 -15.10 44.28 25.98
N GLN A 56 -15.58 45.40 26.49
CA GLN A 56 -16.84 46.02 26.06
C GLN A 56 -16.75 46.55 24.62
N LEU A 57 -15.68 47.29 24.29
CA LEU A 57 -15.37 47.71 22.91
C LEU A 57 -15.25 46.53 21.95
N ALA A 58 -14.66 45.40 22.40
CA ALA A 58 -14.57 44.19 21.59
C ALA A 58 -15.94 43.50 21.40
N LEU A 59 -16.86 43.61 22.35
CA LEU A 59 -18.24 43.12 22.23
C LEU A 59 -19.06 44.01 21.30
N GLU A 60 -18.97 45.33 21.42
CA GLU A 60 -19.63 46.29 20.53
C GLU A 60 -19.14 46.14 19.09
N ARG A 61 -17.83 46.01 18.87
CA ARG A 61 -17.25 45.70 17.55
C ARG A 61 -17.67 44.34 17.00
N LYS A 62 -18.05 43.38 17.84
CA LYS A 62 -18.59 42.08 17.40
C LYS A 62 -20.07 42.16 17.06
N ALA A 63 -20.86 42.90 17.83
CA ALA A 63 -22.27 43.13 17.58
C ALA A 63 -22.52 43.98 16.32
N ALA A 64 -21.60 44.91 16.01
CA ALA A 64 -21.68 45.73 14.79
C ALA A 64 -21.33 44.98 13.49
N LYS A 65 -20.94 43.69 13.54
CA LYS A 65 -20.62 42.92 12.34
C LYS A 65 -21.89 42.40 11.65
N PRO A 66 -21.90 42.31 10.31
CA PRO A 66 -22.98 41.63 9.60
C PRO A 66 -23.14 40.19 10.09
N LEU A 67 -24.39 39.75 10.31
CA LEU A 67 -24.78 38.42 10.81
C LEU A 67 -24.33 38.13 12.26
N ALA A 68 -24.08 39.14 13.09
CA ALA A 68 -23.55 38.91 14.45
C ALA A 68 -24.47 38.01 15.30
N ASP A 69 -25.79 38.25 15.26
CA ASP A 69 -26.76 37.48 16.05
C ASP A 69 -26.87 36.04 15.56
N GLU A 70 -26.91 35.83 14.24
CA GLU A 70 -26.96 34.50 13.66
C GLU A 70 -25.65 33.73 13.88
N VAL A 71 -24.49 34.39 13.84
CA VAL A 71 -23.21 33.78 14.19
C VAL A 71 -23.18 33.37 15.68
N GLN A 72 -23.73 34.19 16.58
CA GLN A 72 -23.84 33.80 17.98
C GLN A 72 -24.79 32.62 18.18
N ARG A 73 -25.94 32.62 17.49
CA ARG A 73 -26.95 31.55 17.57
C ARG A 73 -26.38 30.22 17.04
N THR A 74 -25.78 30.23 15.86
CA THR A 74 -25.11 29.04 15.29
C THR A 74 -23.96 28.53 16.16
N LYS A 75 -23.24 29.41 16.86
CA LYS A 75 -22.20 29.00 17.82
C LYS A 75 -22.79 28.27 19.03
N LYS A 76 -23.91 28.75 19.60
CA LYS A 76 -24.61 28.06 20.70
C LYS A 76 -25.08 26.67 20.27
N ILE A 77 -25.69 26.58 19.09
CA ILE A 77 -26.12 25.31 18.49
C ILE A 77 -24.91 24.38 18.31
N TRP A 78 -23.81 24.88 17.77
CA TRP A 78 -22.58 24.11 17.57
C TRP A 78 -22.01 23.55 18.87
N GLU A 79 -21.90 24.35 19.93
CA GLU A 79 -21.37 23.89 21.23
C GLU A 79 -22.23 22.74 21.79
N ARG A 80 -23.56 22.84 21.67
CA ARG A 80 -24.46 21.76 22.07
C ARG A 80 -24.27 20.51 21.20
N LEU A 81 -24.29 20.66 19.87
CA LEU A 81 -24.17 19.56 18.90
C LEU A 81 -22.79 18.86 18.89
N ARG A 82 -21.75 19.52 19.42
CA ARG A 82 -20.41 18.95 19.55
C ARG A 82 -20.34 17.89 20.66
N LEU A 83 -21.14 18.02 21.72
CA LEU A 83 -21.19 17.09 22.87
C LEU A 83 -22.05 15.85 22.54
N LYS A 84 -21.56 15.00 21.63
CA LYS A 84 -22.31 13.87 21.03
C LYS A 84 -23.10 12.99 22.01
N SER A 85 -22.55 12.69 23.19
CA SER A 85 -23.15 11.81 24.20
C SER A 85 -24.27 12.46 25.02
N HIS A 86 -24.37 13.79 25.01
CA HIS A 86 -25.25 14.56 25.89
C HIS A 86 -26.46 15.19 25.17
N VAL A 87 -26.67 14.85 23.89
CA VAL A 87 -27.77 15.38 23.07
C VAL A 87 -28.62 14.22 22.54
N PRO A 88 -29.85 14.03 23.07
CA PRO A 88 -30.84 13.08 22.56
C PRO A 88 -31.10 13.24 21.06
N LYS A 89 -31.59 12.19 20.41
CA LYS A 89 -31.81 12.15 18.95
C LYS A 89 -32.76 13.27 18.50
N ASP A 90 -33.87 13.46 19.21
CA ASP A 90 -34.90 14.43 18.82
C ASP A 90 -34.43 15.87 19.03
N GLU A 91 -33.72 16.15 20.14
CA GLU A 91 -33.07 17.44 20.37
C GLU A 91 -32.05 17.74 19.27
N ARG A 92 -31.24 16.74 18.90
CA ARG A 92 -30.26 16.87 17.82
C ARG A 92 -30.93 17.20 16.50
N GLN A 93 -32.02 16.54 16.14
CA GLN A 93 -32.74 16.81 14.90
C GLN A 93 -33.28 18.24 14.87
N LYS A 94 -33.85 18.73 15.97
CA LYS A 94 -34.33 20.13 16.09
C LYS A 94 -33.17 21.12 15.94
N LEU A 95 -32.06 20.90 16.65
CA LEU A 95 -30.88 21.76 16.58
C LEU A 95 -30.23 21.76 15.19
N VAL A 96 -30.23 20.62 14.49
CA VAL A 96 -29.73 20.54 13.11
C VAL A 96 -30.67 21.26 12.16
N ALA A 97 -31.99 21.08 12.30
CA ALA A 97 -32.97 21.80 11.48
C ALA A 97 -32.85 23.32 11.64
N GLU A 98 -32.78 23.80 12.88
CA GLU A 98 -32.55 25.22 13.20
C GLU A 98 -31.21 25.71 12.62
N LEU A 99 -30.16 24.89 12.68
CA LEU A 99 -28.87 25.25 12.08
C LEU A 99 -28.99 25.47 10.57
N TYR A 100 -29.69 24.58 9.86
CA TYR A 100 -29.93 24.71 8.41
C TYR A 100 -30.79 25.92 8.07
N GLU A 101 -31.85 26.19 8.84
CA GLU A 101 -32.69 27.38 8.67
C GLU A 101 -31.87 28.68 8.73
N ILE A 102 -30.88 28.73 9.62
CA ILE A 102 -30.04 29.93 9.77
C ILE A 102 -29.04 30.09 8.61
N ILE A 103 -28.37 29.00 8.21
CA ILE A 103 -27.21 29.09 7.30
C ILE A 103 -27.56 28.97 5.82
N THR A 104 -28.66 28.30 5.47
CA THR A 104 -29.05 28.06 4.07
C THR A 104 -29.25 29.37 3.31
N GLY A 105 -28.73 29.44 2.07
CA GLY A 105 -28.72 30.65 1.25
C GLY A 105 -27.67 31.69 1.65
N ARG A 106 -26.97 31.47 2.78
CA ARG A 106 -25.93 32.37 3.31
C ARG A 106 -24.65 31.62 3.68
N ILE A 107 -24.50 30.35 3.26
CA ILE A 107 -23.40 29.48 3.72
C ILE A 107 -22.03 30.11 3.45
N ARG A 108 -21.88 30.75 2.28
CA ARG A 108 -20.67 31.48 1.89
C ARG A 108 -20.22 32.50 2.94
N ASP A 109 -21.16 33.25 3.52
CA ASP A 109 -20.86 34.29 4.50
C ASP A 109 -20.42 33.70 5.85
N PHE A 110 -20.95 32.52 6.21
CA PHE A 110 -20.58 31.83 7.44
C PHE A 110 -19.21 31.15 7.34
N VAL A 111 -18.86 30.57 6.19
CA VAL A 111 -17.59 29.83 6.06
C VAL A 111 -16.35 30.74 6.01
N LEU A 112 -16.49 31.96 5.53
CA LEU A 112 -15.40 32.95 5.49
C LEU A 112 -15.15 33.62 6.85
N LYS A 113 -16.09 33.49 7.80
CA LYS A 113 -15.95 33.98 9.18
C LYS A 113 -15.27 32.92 10.07
N HIS A 114 -14.14 33.28 10.67
CA HIS A 114 -13.35 32.37 11.52
C HIS A 114 -14.12 31.75 12.68
N ASP A 115 -15.09 32.47 13.25
CA ASP A 115 -15.89 32.06 14.41
C ASP A 115 -17.15 31.25 14.04
N ALA A 116 -17.53 31.21 12.76
CA ALA A 116 -18.76 30.56 12.31
C ALA A 116 -18.52 29.28 11.47
N VAL A 117 -17.32 29.12 10.90
CA VAL A 117 -16.93 27.98 10.05
C VAL A 117 -17.15 26.60 10.72
N ARG A 118 -17.02 26.51 12.05
CA ARG A 118 -17.22 25.25 12.81
C ARG A 118 -18.68 24.82 12.87
N ALA A 119 -19.61 25.77 12.83
CA ALA A 119 -21.04 25.48 12.75
C ALA A 119 -21.37 24.85 11.40
N VAL A 120 -20.85 25.40 10.30
CA VAL A 120 -21.03 24.82 8.94
C VAL A 120 -20.40 23.44 8.83
N GLN A 121 -19.20 23.23 9.39
CA GLN A 121 -18.59 21.90 9.48
C GLN A 121 -19.45 20.88 10.23
N THR A 122 -20.30 21.36 11.15
CA THR A 122 -21.21 20.52 11.94
C THR A 122 -22.51 20.27 11.19
N ALA A 123 -22.99 21.23 10.40
CA ALA A 123 -24.09 21.03 9.46
C ALA A 123 -23.75 19.91 8.47
N ILE A 124 -22.57 19.93 7.84
CA ILE A 124 -22.10 18.86 6.92
C ILE A 124 -22.02 17.49 7.64
N LYS A 125 -21.65 17.47 8.92
CA LYS A 125 -21.56 16.20 9.67
C LYS A 125 -22.92 15.51 9.83
N TYR A 126 -24.01 16.28 9.92
CA TYR A 126 -25.37 15.75 10.12
C TYR A 126 -26.25 15.91 8.86
N SER A 127 -25.66 16.28 7.72
CA SER A 127 -26.36 16.50 6.46
C SER A 127 -26.92 15.21 5.86
N THR A 128 -28.06 15.30 5.16
CA THR A 128 -28.47 14.31 4.15
C THR A 128 -27.63 14.44 2.87
N PRO A 129 -27.65 13.46 1.96
CA PRO A 129 -27.00 13.59 0.64
C PRO A 129 -27.39 14.87 -0.11
N GLU A 130 -28.67 15.22 -0.13
CA GLU A 130 -29.23 16.39 -0.81
C GLU A 130 -28.71 17.68 -0.18
N GLN A 131 -28.69 17.74 1.15
CA GLN A 131 -28.13 18.88 1.89
C GLN A 131 -26.63 19.06 1.60
N ARG A 132 -25.85 17.98 1.45
CA ARG A 132 -24.44 18.11 1.05
C ARG A 132 -24.27 18.70 -0.33
N LYS A 133 -25.09 18.26 -1.30
CA LYS A 133 -25.08 18.81 -2.66
C LYS A 133 -25.46 20.29 -2.67
N GLN A 134 -26.47 20.67 -1.89
CA GLN A 134 -26.84 22.08 -1.72
C GLN A 134 -25.70 22.91 -1.12
N ILE A 135 -25.08 22.43 -0.04
CA ILE A 135 -23.90 23.10 0.56
C ILE A 135 -22.79 23.21 -0.48
N ALA A 136 -22.57 22.17 -1.28
CA ALA A 136 -21.53 22.17 -2.29
C ALA A 136 -21.78 23.22 -3.38
N GLN A 137 -23.05 23.35 -3.80
CA GLN A 137 -23.49 24.32 -4.79
C GLN A 137 -23.37 25.77 -4.27
N GLU A 138 -23.82 26.04 -3.06
CA GLU A 138 -23.76 27.39 -2.45
C GLU A 138 -22.32 27.89 -2.25
N LEU A 139 -21.35 26.98 -2.12
CA LEU A 139 -19.93 27.30 -1.96
C LEU A 139 -19.16 27.45 -3.28
N GLN A 140 -19.81 27.20 -4.42
CA GLN A 140 -19.19 27.34 -5.73
C GLN A 140 -18.57 28.74 -5.91
N GLY A 141 -17.40 28.80 -6.54
CA GLY A 141 -16.59 30.00 -6.71
C GLY A 141 -15.68 30.33 -5.52
N THR A 142 -15.87 29.72 -4.34
CA THR A 142 -15.09 30.04 -3.14
C THR A 142 -14.09 28.97 -2.69
N TYR A 143 -14.13 27.78 -3.27
CA TYR A 143 -13.30 26.64 -2.83
C TYR A 143 -11.79 26.91 -2.79
N ALA A 144 -11.25 27.65 -3.76
CA ALA A 144 -9.84 28.05 -3.73
C ALA A 144 -9.52 28.91 -2.49
N GLN A 145 -10.39 29.86 -2.13
CA GLN A 145 -10.24 30.68 -0.93
C GLN A 145 -10.40 29.83 0.35
N LEU A 146 -11.33 28.88 0.35
CA LEU A 146 -11.53 27.99 1.50
C LEU A 146 -10.30 27.11 1.74
N ALA A 147 -9.63 26.64 0.68
CA ALA A 147 -8.42 25.83 0.78
C ALA A 147 -7.23 26.60 1.41
N GLU A 148 -7.13 27.91 1.15
CA GLU A 148 -6.13 28.80 1.77
C GLU A 148 -6.42 29.05 3.26
N GLY A 149 -7.68 28.88 3.71
CA GLY A 149 -8.09 29.17 5.09
C GLY A 149 -7.75 28.08 6.10
N ARG A 150 -7.03 28.43 7.18
CA ARG A 150 -6.61 27.53 8.28
C ARG A 150 -7.71 26.60 8.83
N TYR A 151 -8.95 27.11 8.94
CA TYR A 151 -10.10 26.33 9.43
C TYR A 151 -11.12 25.98 8.33
N ALA A 152 -11.23 26.83 7.30
CA ALA A 152 -12.19 26.65 6.21
C ALA A 152 -11.87 25.44 5.34
N LYS A 153 -10.58 25.13 5.15
CA LYS A 153 -10.11 24.01 4.33
C LYS A 153 -10.71 22.65 4.69
N PHE A 154 -11.01 22.42 5.97
CA PHE A 154 -11.59 21.16 6.44
C PHE A 154 -13.04 20.95 5.95
N LEU A 155 -13.72 21.98 5.47
CA LEU A 155 -15.03 21.83 4.83
C LEU A 155 -14.92 21.01 3.55
N ILE A 156 -13.87 21.25 2.77
CA ILE A 156 -13.64 20.60 1.48
C ILE A 156 -13.48 19.09 1.68
N GLY A 157 -12.59 18.68 2.59
CA GLY A 157 -12.42 17.27 2.92
C GLY A 157 -13.70 16.61 3.45
N LYS A 158 -14.52 17.32 4.23
CA LYS A 158 -15.81 16.80 4.72
C LYS A 158 -16.86 16.61 3.63
N LEU A 159 -16.85 17.45 2.59
CA LEU A 159 -17.74 17.25 1.45
C LEU A 159 -17.29 16.07 0.59
N LEU A 160 -15.98 15.93 0.39
CA LEU A 160 -15.39 14.91 -0.47
C LEU A 160 -15.28 13.51 0.16
N ILE A 161 -15.26 13.39 1.50
CA ILE A 161 -15.15 12.09 2.20
C ILE A 161 -16.28 11.11 1.85
N HIS A 162 -17.42 11.61 1.36
CA HIS A 162 -18.57 10.79 0.97
C HIS A 162 -18.46 10.22 -0.46
N ASN A 163 -17.41 10.59 -1.21
CA ASN A 163 -17.14 10.14 -2.57
C ASN A 163 -18.35 10.31 -3.53
N ASP A 164 -19.06 11.43 -3.39
CA ASP A 164 -20.17 11.80 -4.27
C ASP A 164 -19.63 12.48 -5.53
N ASN A 165 -19.99 11.93 -6.70
CA ASN A 165 -19.49 12.39 -7.99
C ASN A 165 -19.92 13.83 -8.31
N GLU A 166 -21.17 14.21 -8.04
CA GLU A 166 -21.66 15.56 -8.33
C GLU A 166 -20.95 16.59 -7.46
N ILE A 167 -20.77 16.29 -6.17
CA ILE A 167 -20.03 17.18 -5.26
C ILE A 167 -18.58 17.34 -5.73
N ARG A 168 -17.92 16.24 -6.10
CA ARG A 168 -16.56 16.29 -6.65
C ARG A 168 -16.49 17.17 -7.90
N ASP A 169 -17.44 17.00 -8.81
CA ASP A 169 -17.47 17.69 -10.10
C ASP A 169 -17.90 19.17 -9.97
N ILE A 170 -18.53 19.55 -8.85
CA ILE A 170 -18.69 20.96 -8.44
C ILE A 170 -17.38 21.50 -7.88
N ILE A 171 -16.72 20.77 -6.98
CA ILE A 171 -15.59 21.28 -6.19
C ILE A 171 -14.33 21.43 -7.05
N ILE A 172 -13.91 20.37 -7.73
CA ILE A 172 -12.57 20.31 -8.35
C ILE A 172 -12.35 21.39 -9.42
N PRO A 173 -13.33 21.72 -10.28
CA PRO A 173 -13.14 22.77 -11.29
C PRO A 173 -12.84 24.16 -10.72
N ASN A 174 -13.15 24.43 -9.45
CA ASN A 174 -12.84 25.71 -8.81
C ASN A 174 -11.34 25.92 -8.54
N PHE A 175 -10.54 24.86 -8.63
CA PHE A 175 -9.09 24.93 -8.53
C PHE A 175 -8.41 25.20 -9.87
N TYR A 176 -9.12 24.97 -10.99
CA TYR A 176 -8.56 25.17 -12.30
C TYR A 176 -8.13 26.63 -12.51
N GLY A 177 -6.98 26.76 -13.15
CA GLY A 177 -6.29 28.00 -13.38
C GLY A 177 -5.61 28.61 -12.15
N LYS A 178 -5.66 27.94 -10.99
CA LYS A 178 -5.06 28.38 -9.73
C LYS A 178 -4.12 27.33 -9.15
N VAL A 179 -3.93 26.19 -9.81
CA VAL A 179 -3.22 25.03 -9.26
C VAL A 179 -1.78 25.40 -8.89
N ARG A 180 -1.05 26.09 -9.78
CA ARG A 180 0.33 26.53 -9.54
C ARG A 180 0.46 27.48 -8.34
N LYS A 181 -0.53 28.35 -8.13
CA LYS A 181 -0.58 29.25 -6.97
C LYS A 181 -0.83 28.44 -5.70
N LEU A 182 -1.83 27.57 -5.71
CA LEU A 182 -2.30 26.84 -4.54
C LEU A 182 -1.30 25.80 -4.04
N ILE A 183 -0.57 25.11 -4.93
CA ILE A 183 0.45 24.14 -4.52
C ILE A 183 1.62 24.81 -3.77
N ASN A 184 1.85 26.10 -3.99
CA ASN A 184 2.87 26.87 -3.28
C ASN A 184 2.40 27.45 -1.94
N HIS A 185 1.10 27.38 -1.63
CA HIS A 185 0.50 27.91 -0.42
C HIS A 185 0.56 26.88 0.73
N SER A 186 0.96 27.32 1.93
CA SER A 186 1.21 26.45 3.10
C SER A 186 0.02 25.56 3.50
N GLU A 187 -1.21 26.08 3.41
CA GLU A 187 -2.43 25.33 3.75
C GLU A 187 -3.10 24.65 2.54
N ALA A 188 -3.24 25.36 1.41
CA ALA A 188 -3.97 24.89 0.25
C ALA A 188 -3.24 23.76 -0.51
N SER A 189 -1.91 23.71 -0.45
CA SER A 189 -1.12 22.67 -1.12
C SER A 189 -1.50 21.26 -0.66
N TRP A 190 -1.68 21.09 0.65
CA TRP A 190 -2.13 19.83 1.25
C TRP A 190 -3.54 19.44 0.82
N ILE A 191 -4.44 20.42 0.67
CA ILE A 191 -5.80 20.15 0.20
C ILE A 191 -5.78 19.74 -1.27
N LEU A 192 -4.98 20.42 -2.07
CA LEU A 192 -4.85 20.13 -3.49
C LEU A 192 -4.28 18.73 -3.71
N ASP A 193 -3.22 18.34 -3.01
CA ASP A 193 -2.67 16.98 -3.10
C ASP A 193 -3.64 15.93 -2.54
N ASP A 194 -4.38 16.23 -1.46
CA ASP A 194 -5.39 15.30 -0.93
C ASP A 194 -6.54 15.06 -1.91
N ILE A 195 -7.03 16.12 -2.57
CA ILE A 195 -8.00 16.03 -3.66
C ILE A 195 -7.44 15.17 -4.80
N TYR A 196 -6.21 15.47 -5.22
CA TYR A 196 -5.53 14.76 -6.29
C TYR A 196 -5.43 13.27 -5.95
N ARG A 197 -4.90 12.90 -4.78
CA ARG A 197 -4.67 11.51 -4.40
C ARG A 197 -5.97 10.72 -4.21
N THR A 198 -6.97 11.29 -3.54
CA THR A 198 -8.06 10.51 -2.93
C THR A 198 -9.34 10.47 -3.74
N VAL A 199 -9.69 11.54 -4.47
CA VAL A 199 -11.04 11.66 -5.07
C VAL A 199 -11.06 12.10 -6.54
N ALA A 200 -10.03 12.77 -7.05
CA ALA A 200 -10.00 13.24 -8.44
C ALA A 200 -10.06 12.07 -9.44
N THR A 201 -10.88 12.21 -10.48
CA THR A 201 -10.89 11.26 -11.62
C THR A 201 -9.59 11.31 -12.42
N LYS A 202 -9.40 10.38 -13.35
CA LYS A 202 -8.22 10.38 -14.23
C LYS A 202 -8.14 11.67 -15.06
N GLU A 203 -9.27 12.13 -15.56
CA GLU A 203 -9.40 13.35 -16.37
C GLU A 203 -9.12 14.60 -15.50
N GLN A 204 -9.67 14.64 -14.29
CA GLN A 204 -9.43 15.73 -13.35
C GLN A 204 -7.97 15.79 -12.90
N LYS A 205 -7.34 14.64 -12.62
CA LYS A 205 -5.90 14.56 -12.36
C LYS A 205 -5.09 15.09 -13.53
N ALA A 206 -5.49 14.74 -14.75
CA ALA A 206 -4.78 15.18 -15.94
C ALA A 206 -4.83 16.72 -16.07
N LEU A 207 -6.00 17.33 -15.89
CA LEU A 207 -6.17 18.78 -15.91
C LEU A 207 -5.35 19.48 -14.82
N LEU A 208 -5.39 18.99 -13.58
CA LEU A 208 -4.61 19.55 -12.48
C LEU A 208 -3.11 19.48 -12.77
N LEU A 209 -2.61 18.34 -13.24
CA LEU A 209 -1.18 18.15 -13.51
C LEU A 209 -0.70 18.98 -14.70
N ARG A 210 -1.51 19.10 -15.76
CA ARG A 210 -1.17 19.85 -16.97
C ARG A 210 -0.90 21.34 -16.69
N GLU A 211 -1.56 21.94 -15.70
CA GLU A 211 -1.26 23.32 -15.28
C GLU A 211 0.18 23.52 -14.77
N TRP A 212 0.87 22.46 -14.31
CA TRP A 212 2.26 22.58 -13.84
C TRP A 212 3.26 22.79 -14.98
N TYR A 213 2.89 22.40 -16.21
CA TYR A 213 3.76 22.48 -17.37
C TYR A 213 3.96 23.92 -17.85
N GLY A 214 3.08 24.85 -17.50
CA GLY A 214 3.23 26.25 -17.88
C GLY A 214 1.96 27.08 -17.70
N PRO A 215 2.07 28.42 -17.57
CA PRO A 215 0.90 29.29 -17.45
C PRO A 215 -0.04 29.22 -18.66
N GLU A 216 0.44 28.85 -19.84
CA GLU A 216 -0.35 28.68 -21.07
C GLU A 216 -1.42 27.60 -20.97
N PHE A 217 -1.24 26.60 -20.09
CA PHE A 217 -2.18 25.51 -19.85
C PHE A 217 -3.31 25.86 -18.85
N THR A 218 -3.27 27.06 -18.27
CA THR A 218 -4.19 27.55 -17.23
C THR A 218 -5.60 27.87 -17.76
N LEU A 219 -5.71 28.32 -19.02
CA LEU A 219 -6.95 28.94 -19.56
C LEU A 219 -7.32 28.50 -20.98
N LYS A 220 -6.35 28.05 -21.79
CA LYS A 220 -6.54 27.89 -23.25
C LYS A 220 -7.45 26.73 -23.67
N GLU A 221 -7.82 25.80 -22.78
CA GLU A 221 -8.45 24.53 -23.20
C GLU A 221 -9.70 24.10 -22.44
N LEU A 222 -10.17 24.86 -21.43
CA LEU A 222 -11.53 24.67 -20.89
C LEU A 222 -12.62 24.89 -21.94
N THR A 223 -12.26 25.48 -23.08
CA THR A 223 -13.10 25.80 -24.24
C THR A 223 -12.91 24.87 -25.44
N LYS A 224 -12.01 23.87 -25.37
CA LYS A 224 -11.80 22.91 -26.47
C LYS A 224 -12.30 21.53 -26.04
N ASP A 225 -13.22 20.93 -26.81
CA ASP A 225 -13.73 19.55 -26.66
C ASP A 225 -12.66 18.47 -26.95
N ILE A 226 -11.41 18.70 -26.57
CA ILE A 226 -10.30 17.78 -26.77
C ILE A 226 -10.11 17.01 -25.46
N LYS A 227 -10.06 15.68 -25.57
CA LYS A 227 -9.72 14.79 -24.46
C LYS A 227 -8.34 15.19 -23.90
N THR A 228 -8.33 15.87 -22.77
CA THR A 228 -7.11 16.48 -22.22
C THR A 228 -6.16 15.40 -21.70
N THR A 229 -4.93 15.38 -22.20
CA THR A 229 -3.85 14.50 -21.75
C THR A 229 -2.93 15.22 -20.76
N SER A 230 -2.43 14.53 -19.75
CA SER A 230 -1.33 15.01 -18.91
C SER A 230 0.00 14.34 -19.24
N ASP A 231 0.03 13.51 -20.27
CA ASP A 231 1.27 12.94 -20.79
C ASP A 231 2.10 14.07 -21.42
N LEU A 232 3.17 14.46 -20.74
CA LEU A 232 4.03 15.54 -21.17
C LEU A 232 4.69 15.21 -22.51
N LYS A 233 4.97 13.94 -22.80
CA LYS A 233 5.57 13.55 -24.08
C LYS A 233 4.67 13.92 -25.24
N GLN A 234 3.38 13.59 -25.15
CA GLN A 234 2.39 13.93 -26.16
C GLN A 234 2.29 15.45 -26.36
N ILE A 235 2.29 16.22 -25.28
CA ILE A 235 2.24 17.69 -25.33
C ILE A 235 3.47 18.28 -26.03
N LEU A 236 4.65 17.74 -25.73
CA LEU A 236 5.91 18.19 -26.32
C LEU A 236 6.02 17.80 -27.80
N ASP A 237 5.50 16.64 -28.18
CA ASP A 237 5.44 16.20 -29.59
C ASP A 237 4.48 17.09 -30.41
N GLU A 238 3.40 17.59 -29.81
CA GLU A 238 2.45 18.53 -30.45
C GLU A 238 3.04 19.95 -30.61
N GLU A 239 3.81 20.43 -29.64
CA GLU A 239 4.44 21.76 -29.69
C GLU A 239 5.95 21.73 -29.33
N PRO A 240 6.82 21.17 -30.21
CA PRO A 240 8.24 20.99 -29.90
C PRO A 240 8.99 22.31 -29.59
N SER A 241 8.55 23.42 -30.17
CA SER A 241 9.14 24.75 -29.95
C SER A 241 9.01 25.25 -28.49
N LYS A 242 8.06 24.70 -27.71
CA LYS A 242 7.85 25.07 -26.31
C LYS A 242 8.53 24.14 -25.31
N ARG A 243 9.25 23.11 -25.77
CA ARG A 243 9.90 22.13 -24.90
C ARG A 243 10.79 22.77 -23.83
N GLY A 244 11.71 23.65 -24.23
CA GLY A 244 12.65 24.28 -23.30
C GLY A 244 11.95 25.03 -22.15
N PRO A 245 11.06 26.00 -22.45
CA PRO A 245 10.29 26.71 -21.42
C PRO A 245 9.46 25.80 -20.50
N ILE A 246 8.79 24.79 -21.05
CA ILE A 246 7.94 23.86 -20.29
C ILE A 246 8.79 23.02 -19.32
N MET A 247 9.86 22.39 -19.82
CA MET A 247 10.75 21.55 -19.01
C MET A 247 11.40 22.36 -17.88
N LYS A 248 11.89 23.58 -18.18
CA LYS A 248 12.45 24.47 -17.17
C LYS A 248 11.43 24.85 -16.10
N SER A 249 10.24 25.29 -16.51
CA SER A 249 9.15 25.67 -15.59
C SER A 249 8.72 24.51 -14.68
N LEU A 250 8.71 23.29 -15.21
CA LEU A 250 8.37 22.08 -14.46
C LEU A 250 9.48 21.73 -13.44
N LEU A 251 10.74 21.77 -13.85
CA LEU A 251 11.89 21.52 -12.96
C LEU A 251 11.95 22.52 -11.81
N ASP A 252 11.76 23.81 -12.10
CA ASP A 252 11.75 24.87 -11.09
C ASP A 252 10.65 24.62 -10.02
N LEU A 253 9.48 24.16 -10.46
CA LEU A 253 8.37 23.83 -9.55
C LEU A 253 8.67 22.57 -8.72
N ILE A 254 9.23 21.53 -9.34
CA ILE A 254 9.68 20.30 -8.65
C ILE A 254 10.70 20.68 -7.57
N ASN A 255 11.75 21.41 -7.94
CA ASN A 255 12.80 21.84 -7.01
C ASN A 255 12.21 22.66 -5.86
N SER A 256 11.35 23.63 -6.15
CA SER A 256 10.67 24.44 -5.13
C SER A 256 9.91 23.58 -4.09
N LEU A 257 9.20 22.54 -4.52
CA LEU A 257 8.46 21.65 -3.62
C LEU A 257 9.39 20.73 -2.81
N VAL A 258 10.46 20.23 -3.43
CA VAL A 258 11.49 19.43 -2.75
C VAL A 258 12.17 20.26 -1.67
N GLN A 259 12.61 21.50 -1.98
CA GLN A 259 13.23 22.41 -1.01
C GLN A 259 12.27 22.78 0.14
N LYS A 260 10.96 22.84 -0.11
CA LYS A 260 9.92 23.06 0.91
C LYS A 260 9.58 21.81 1.72
N ARG A 261 10.25 20.67 1.48
CA ARG A 261 9.98 19.37 2.11
C ARG A 261 8.53 18.89 1.89
N MET A 262 7.96 19.20 0.73
CA MET A 262 6.63 18.71 0.31
C MET A 262 6.76 17.38 -0.45
N THR A 263 7.74 16.57 -0.07
CA THR A 263 8.20 15.39 -0.80
C THR A 263 7.24 14.21 -0.72
N GLY A 264 6.17 14.29 0.07
CA GLY A 264 5.12 13.28 0.15
C GLY A 264 3.94 13.51 -0.80
N PHE A 265 3.96 14.58 -1.61
CA PHE A 265 2.86 14.89 -2.51
C PHE A 265 2.85 13.96 -3.72
N THR A 266 1.75 13.24 -3.89
CA THR A 266 1.56 12.32 -5.01
C THR A 266 1.56 13.04 -6.36
N MET A 267 1.04 14.27 -6.40
CA MET A 267 1.07 15.10 -7.60
C MET A 267 2.50 15.51 -7.98
N LEU A 268 3.38 15.72 -6.99
CA LEU A 268 4.81 15.94 -7.23
C LEU A 268 5.45 14.70 -7.85
N HIS A 269 5.11 13.50 -7.38
CA HIS A 269 5.70 12.26 -7.91
C HIS A 269 5.29 12.02 -9.37
N ASP A 270 4.03 12.31 -9.71
CA ASP A 270 3.54 12.25 -11.09
C ASP A 270 4.26 13.28 -11.97
N ALA A 271 4.41 14.52 -11.51
CA ALA A 271 5.16 15.57 -12.20
C ALA A 271 6.65 15.20 -12.41
N MET A 272 7.29 14.62 -11.40
CA MET A 272 8.68 14.15 -11.46
C MET A 272 8.86 13.04 -12.48
N LEU A 273 7.92 12.07 -12.55
CA LEU A 273 7.96 11.03 -13.57
C LEU A 273 7.79 11.64 -14.97
N GLN A 274 6.85 12.56 -15.15
CA GLN A 274 6.60 13.24 -16.43
C GLN A 274 7.81 14.04 -16.91
N TYR A 275 8.48 14.76 -16.00
CA TYR A 275 9.75 15.42 -16.32
C TYR A 275 10.81 14.40 -16.75
N TYR A 276 11.05 13.38 -15.92
CA TYR A 276 12.08 12.38 -16.15
C TYR A 276 11.94 11.66 -17.50
N THR A 277 10.73 11.20 -17.85
CA THR A 277 10.48 10.47 -19.11
C THR A 277 10.66 11.31 -20.37
N ASN A 278 10.84 12.63 -20.22
CA ASN A 278 11.11 13.57 -21.31
C ASN A 278 12.55 14.12 -21.28
N THR A 279 13.38 13.60 -20.39
CA THR A 279 14.85 13.77 -20.45
C THR A 279 15.48 12.69 -21.31
N GLN A 280 16.75 12.87 -21.68
CA GLN A 280 17.54 11.84 -22.36
C GLN A 280 18.62 11.31 -21.40
N PRO A 281 18.77 9.99 -21.23
CA PRO A 281 19.83 9.45 -20.38
C PRO A 281 21.21 10.02 -20.72
N GLY A 282 21.90 10.55 -19.72
CA GLY A 282 23.22 11.17 -19.88
C GLY A 282 23.21 12.63 -20.33
N SER A 283 22.05 13.23 -20.62
CA SER A 283 21.94 14.68 -20.88
C SER A 283 22.16 15.51 -19.62
N GLU A 284 22.40 16.81 -19.78
CA GLU A 284 22.51 17.76 -18.67
C GLU A 284 21.23 17.76 -17.81
N GLU A 285 20.05 17.84 -18.42
CA GLU A 285 18.75 17.77 -17.73
C GLU A 285 18.58 16.47 -16.90
N PHE A 286 18.99 15.34 -17.46
CA PHE A 286 18.95 14.06 -16.75
C PHE A 286 19.88 14.06 -15.53
N ASN A 287 21.11 14.54 -15.71
CA ASN A 287 22.10 14.58 -14.64
C ASN A 287 21.69 15.55 -13.53
N GLU A 288 21.20 16.74 -13.89
CA GLU A 288 20.68 17.73 -12.94
C GLU A 288 19.51 17.15 -12.13
N PHE A 289 18.57 16.49 -12.78
CA PHE A 289 17.43 15.87 -12.11
C PHE A 289 17.84 14.70 -11.20
N MET A 290 18.80 13.88 -11.64
CA MET A 290 19.38 12.82 -10.83
C MET A 290 20.05 13.39 -9.57
N GLU A 291 20.81 14.48 -9.68
CA GLU A 291 21.40 15.16 -8.53
C GLU A 291 20.35 15.80 -7.63
N LEU A 292 19.27 16.38 -8.17
CA LEU A 292 18.15 16.88 -7.37
C LEU A 292 17.51 15.76 -6.52
N VAL A 293 17.31 14.57 -7.10
CA VAL A 293 16.71 13.44 -6.38
C VAL A 293 17.66 12.89 -5.29
N LYS A 294 18.96 12.81 -5.58
CA LYS A 294 19.99 12.35 -4.62
C LYS A 294 20.33 13.39 -3.56
N GLY A 295 20.11 14.68 -3.85
CA GLY A 295 20.54 15.81 -3.05
C GLY A 295 19.69 16.08 -1.80
N ASP A 296 18.59 15.35 -1.59
CA ASP A 296 17.83 15.41 -0.36
C ASP A 296 18.58 14.67 0.77
N GLU A 297 19.38 15.40 1.54
CA GLU A 297 20.18 14.86 2.65
C GLU A 297 19.34 14.14 3.72
N ALA A 298 18.06 14.50 3.86
CA ALA A 298 17.16 13.82 4.80
C ALA A 298 16.71 12.43 4.29
N GLY A 299 16.82 12.19 2.98
CA GLY A 299 16.35 10.97 2.31
C GLY A 299 14.83 10.84 2.25
N ASP A 300 14.07 11.87 2.64
CA ASP A 300 12.61 11.85 2.71
C ASP A 300 12.00 11.70 1.31
N LEU A 301 12.59 12.33 0.29
CA LEU A 301 12.13 12.28 -1.10
C LEU A 301 12.13 10.86 -1.64
N LEU A 302 13.26 10.18 -1.61
CA LEU A 302 13.37 8.80 -2.10
C LEU A 302 12.43 7.87 -1.33
N LYS A 303 12.40 7.98 0.00
CA LYS A 303 11.50 7.20 0.84
C LYS A 303 10.04 7.40 0.44
N ASN A 304 9.59 8.64 0.22
CA ASN A 304 8.22 8.91 -0.20
C ASN A 304 7.91 8.45 -1.63
N LEU A 305 8.86 8.60 -2.56
CA LEU A 305 8.71 8.15 -3.95
C LEU A 305 8.41 6.65 -4.02
N ALA A 306 9.05 5.83 -3.19
CA ALA A 306 8.87 4.38 -3.20
C ALA A 306 7.42 3.92 -2.95
N PHE A 307 6.58 4.72 -2.27
CA PHE A 307 5.23 4.34 -1.86
C PHE A 307 4.12 4.87 -2.79
N THR A 308 4.46 5.36 -3.97
CA THR A 308 3.46 5.73 -4.98
C THR A 308 3.77 5.07 -6.32
N ARG A 309 2.73 4.84 -7.13
CA ARG A 309 2.88 4.21 -8.44
C ARG A 309 3.93 4.90 -9.31
N SER A 310 3.79 6.20 -9.51
CA SER A 310 4.71 6.98 -10.36
C SER A 310 6.09 7.16 -9.72
N GLY A 311 6.14 7.34 -8.40
CA GLY A 311 7.40 7.50 -7.69
C GLY A 311 8.24 6.23 -7.70
N ALA A 312 7.63 5.07 -7.46
CA ALA A 312 8.34 3.79 -7.50
C ALA A 312 8.89 3.51 -8.90
N ARG A 313 8.07 3.70 -9.95
CA ARG A 313 8.55 3.58 -11.34
C ARG A 313 9.70 4.55 -11.63
N LEU A 314 9.59 5.80 -11.19
CA LEU A 314 10.68 6.77 -11.35
C LEU A 314 11.97 6.27 -10.70
N VAL A 315 11.92 5.80 -9.46
CA VAL A 315 13.08 5.25 -8.76
C VAL A 315 13.65 4.03 -9.48
N CYS A 316 12.80 3.13 -9.99
CA CYS A 316 13.24 1.98 -10.79
C CYS A 316 14.02 2.42 -12.03
N LEU A 317 13.54 3.45 -12.74
CA LEU A 317 14.22 3.98 -13.92
C LEU A 317 15.53 4.68 -13.56
N LEU A 318 15.56 5.45 -12.46
CA LEU A 318 16.79 6.07 -11.94
C LEU A 318 17.83 5.02 -11.54
N LEU A 319 17.42 3.90 -10.92
CA LEU A 319 18.31 2.77 -10.63
C LEU A 319 18.81 2.11 -11.92
N ALA A 320 17.95 1.91 -12.91
CA ALA A 320 18.30 1.26 -14.16
C ALA A 320 19.33 2.08 -14.96
N TYR A 321 19.10 3.37 -15.16
CA TYR A 321 20.02 4.25 -15.90
C TYR A 321 21.19 4.80 -15.07
N GLY A 322 21.10 4.75 -13.74
CA GLY A 322 22.13 5.28 -12.85
C GLY A 322 23.46 4.53 -12.96
N THR A 323 24.56 5.26 -12.73
CA THR A 323 25.89 4.65 -12.62
C THR A 323 26.03 3.79 -11.35
N ALA A 324 27.12 3.04 -11.21
CA ALA A 324 27.41 2.29 -9.99
C ALA A 324 27.45 3.21 -8.74
N LYS A 325 27.90 4.46 -8.89
CA LYS A 325 27.88 5.47 -7.82
C LYS A 325 26.45 5.87 -7.47
N ASP A 326 25.63 6.15 -8.48
CA ASP A 326 24.24 6.57 -8.28
C ASP A 326 23.42 5.48 -7.62
N ARG A 327 23.49 4.25 -8.14
CA ARG A 327 22.81 3.08 -7.58
C ARG A 327 23.15 2.87 -6.10
N LYS A 328 24.42 3.06 -5.72
CA LYS A 328 24.85 2.99 -4.31
C LYS A 328 24.26 4.09 -3.44
N VAL A 329 24.18 5.33 -3.95
CA VAL A 329 23.57 6.45 -3.20
C VAL A 329 22.06 6.23 -3.05
N LEU A 330 21.37 5.91 -4.15
CA LEU A 330 19.94 5.63 -4.17
C LEU A 330 19.58 4.48 -3.22
N LEU A 331 20.33 3.37 -3.25
CA LEU A 331 20.08 2.22 -2.38
C LEU A 331 20.24 2.59 -0.90
N LYS A 332 21.30 3.34 -0.55
CA LYS A 332 21.57 3.73 0.84
C LYS A 332 20.50 4.64 1.44
N ALA A 333 19.80 5.43 0.63
CA ALA A 333 18.73 6.30 1.10
C ALA A 333 17.56 5.52 1.73
N TYR A 334 17.39 4.24 1.37
CA TYR A 334 16.32 3.36 1.86
C TYR A 334 16.68 2.57 3.11
N LYS A 335 17.86 2.80 3.69
CA LYS A 335 18.22 2.16 4.96
C LYS A 335 17.11 2.38 6.00
N ASP A 336 16.79 1.33 6.75
CA ASP A 336 15.75 1.28 7.78
C ASP A 336 14.32 1.39 7.21
N THR A 337 14.15 1.20 5.89
CA THR A 337 12.86 1.27 5.17
C THR A 337 12.59 0.05 4.29
N PHE A 338 13.57 -0.83 4.05
CA PHE A 338 13.44 -2.00 3.17
C PHE A 338 12.35 -2.97 3.63
N THR A 339 12.17 -3.18 4.94
CA THR A 339 11.12 -4.08 5.45
C THR A 339 9.72 -3.54 5.20
N LEU A 340 9.54 -2.22 5.32
CA LEU A 340 8.27 -1.58 4.97
C LEU A 340 8.04 -1.64 3.46
N MET A 341 9.08 -1.39 2.66
CA MET A 341 9.00 -1.45 1.19
C MET A 341 8.66 -2.84 0.68
N SER A 342 9.20 -3.91 1.29
CA SER A 342 8.95 -5.28 0.82
C SER A 342 7.47 -5.65 0.85
N GLY A 343 6.73 -5.19 1.87
CA GLY A 343 5.29 -5.43 2.00
C GLY A 343 4.40 -4.44 1.24
N ASP A 344 4.94 -3.35 0.70
CA ASP A 344 4.16 -2.30 0.05
C ASP A 344 3.77 -2.64 -1.40
N GLN A 345 2.64 -2.11 -1.85
CA GLN A 345 2.12 -2.33 -3.20
C GLN A 345 3.06 -1.83 -4.31
N TYR A 346 3.84 -0.78 -4.07
CA TYR A 346 4.75 -0.21 -5.05
C TYR A 346 6.21 -0.31 -4.60
N GLY A 347 6.50 -0.19 -3.30
CA GLY A 347 7.85 -0.19 -2.77
C GLY A 347 8.64 -1.47 -3.08
N HIS A 348 7.96 -2.62 -3.13
CA HIS A 348 8.63 -3.90 -3.36
C HIS A 348 9.32 -3.96 -4.73
N ILE A 349 8.78 -3.32 -5.78
CA ILE A 349 9.35 -3.34 -7.13
C ILE A 349 10.69 -2.59 -7.20
N VAL A 350 10.92 -1.63 -6.29
CA VAL A 350 12.21 -0.93 -6.16
C VAL A 350 13.29 -1.91 -5.68
N LEU A 351 12.95 -2.81 -4.76
CA LEU A 351 13.86 -3.86 -4.27
C LEU A 351 14.19 -4.86 -5.39
N LEU A 352 13.16 -5.30 -6.13
CA LEU A 352 13.34 -6.19 -7.27
C LEU A 352 14.25 -5.55 -8.34
N THR A 353 14.05 -4.24 -8.60
CA THR A 353 14.89 -3.50 -9.53
C THR A 353 16.34 -3.40 -9.03
N ALA A 354 16.55 -3.17 -7.73
CA ALA A 354 17.89 -3.17 -7.15
C ALA A 354 18.60 -4.52 -7.32
N TYR A 355 17.89 -5.64 -7.19
CA TYR A 355 18.42 -6.97 -7.50
C TYR A 355 18.84 -7.10 -8.98
N ASP A 356 18.05 -6.53 -9.89
CA ASP A 356 18.24 -6.68 -11.33
C ASP A 356 19.30 -5.77 -11.95
N VAL A 357 19.67 -4.66 -11.30
CA VAL A 357 20.52 -3.62 -11.93
C VAL A 357 21.82 -3.32 -11.17
N ILE A 358 21.98 -3.74 -9.92
CA ILE A 358 23.21 -3.46 -9.15
C ILE A 358 24.22 -4.60 -9.31
N ASP A 359 25.33 -4.34 -10.01
CA ASP A 359 26.39 -5.33 -10.25
C ASP A 359 27.17 -5.69 -8.96
N ASP A 360 27.29 -4.77 -8.00
CA ASP A 360 27.86 -5.02 -6.68
C ASP A 360 26.84 -5.74 -5.78
N THR A 361 26.75 -7.06 -5.97
CA THR A 361 25.84 -7.95 -5.24
C THR A 361 26.16 -8.04 -3.75
N LYS A 362 27.40 -7.76 -3.34
CA LYS A 362 27.79 -7.66 -1.91
C LYS A 362 27.17 -6.44 -1.27
N LEU A 363 27.14 -5.30 -1.95
CA LEU A 363 26.44 -4.10 -1.49
C LEU A 363 24.94 -4.38 -1.34
N THR A 364 24.30 -4.94 -2.37
CA THR A 364 22.86 -5.20 -2.38
C THR A 364 22.45 -6.16 -1.25
N SER A 365 23.13 -7.31 -1.14
CA SER A 365 22.84 -8.31 -0.11
C SER A 365 23.03 -7.78 1.32
N LYS A 366 24.13 -7.08 1.58
CA LYS A 366 24.41 -6.51 2.92
C LYS A 366 23.48 -5.35 3.29
N ALA A 367 22.94 -4.63 2.32
CA ALA A 367 22.02 -3.53 2.60
C ALA A 367 20.59 -4.03 2.85
N ILE A 368 20.10 -4.94 1.99
CA ILE A 368 18.68 -5.30 1.96
C ILE A 368 18.36 -6.49 2.86
N PHE A 369 19.12 -7.59 2.77
CA PHE A 369 18.71 -8.85 3.39
C PHE A 369 18.67 -8.79 4.93
N PRO A 370 19.67 -8.23 5.64
CA PRO A 370 19.61 -8.16 7.10
C PRO A 370 18.36 -7.45 7.63
N GLU A 371 17.84 -6.45 6.90
CA GLU A 371 16.64 -5.73 7.31
C GLU A 371 15.37 -6.58 7.08
N ILE A 372 15.27 -7.24 5.93
CA ILE A 372 14.08 -8.01 5.53
C ILE A 372 13.99 -9.35 6.25
N VAL A 373 15.11 -10.08 6.35
CA VAL A 373 15.13 -11.39 7.02
C VAL A 373 15.41 -11.25 8.51
N GLY A 374 16.20 -10.29 8.96
CA GLY A 374 16.66 -10.19 10.34
C GLY A 374 18.07 -10.78 10.54
N GLU A 375 18.73 -10.41 11.64
CA GLU A 375 20.11 -10.84 11.94
C GLU A 375 20.16 -11.97 12.98
N LYS A 376 19.14 -12.09 13.84
CA LYS A 376 19.07 -13.12 14.87
C LYS A 376 18.20 -14.29 14.43
N GLU A 377 18.63 -15.51 14.72
CA GLU A 377 17.98 -16.75 14.30
C GLU A 377 16.47 -16.80 14.63
N GLU A 378 16.08 -16.36 15.83
CA GLU A 378 14.67 -16.30 16.25
C GLU A 378 13.84 -15.27 15.46
N GLU A 379 14.45 -14.13 15.10
CA GLU A 379 13.81 -13.08 14.29
C GLU A 379 13.68 -13.53 12.82
N VAL A 380 14.67 -14.29 12.31
CA VAL A 380 14.69 -14.78 10.93
C VAL A 380 13.46 -15.61 10.59
N ALA A 381 13.15 -16.60 11.41
CA ALA A 381 11.98 -17.46 11.17
C ALA A 381 10.67 -16.65 11.21
N GLN A 382 10.50 -15.78 12.21
CA GLN A 382 9.29 -14.96 12.37
C GLN A 382 9.09 -13.99 11.20
N ASN A 383 10.15 -13.29 10.78
CA ASN A 383 10.10 -12.35 9.67
C ASN A 383 9.78 -13.05 8.34
N ILE A 384 10.39 -14.21 8.09
CA ILE A 384 10.12 -15.00 6.88
C ILE A 384 8.68 -15.55 6.89
N VAL A 385 8.18 -16.02 8.04
CA VAL A 385 6.76 -16.42 8.18
C VAL A 385 5.82 -15.25 7.85
N ALA A 386 6.11 -14.06 8.37
CA ALA A 386 5.31 -12.87 8.09
C ALA A 386 5.39 -12.47 6.61
N ALA A 387 6.58 -12.50 6.01
CA ALA A 387 6.81 -12.15 4.62
C ALA A 387 6.15 -13.14 3.65
N ALA A 388 6.22 -14.44 3.93
CA ALA A 388 5.57 -15.50 3.14
C ALA A 388 4.05 -15.31 3.04
N ASN A 389 3.44 -14.73 4.08
CA ASN A 389 2.01 -14.46 4.16
C ASN A 389 1.59 -13.09 3.62
N ASN A 390 2.54 -12.21 3.30
CA ASN A 390 2.27 -10.93 2.67
C ASN A 390 2.34 -11.07 1.13
N PRO A 391 1.34 -10.57 0.37
CA PRO A 391 1.27 -10.76 -1.08
C PRO A 391 2.44 -10.12 -1.85
N ASN A 392 3.04 -9.05 -1.31
CA ASN A 392 4.17 -8.34 -1.93
C ASN A 392 5.52 -8.81 -1.36
N ALA A 393 5.63 -8.96 -0.03
CA ALA A 393 6.91 -9.27 0.61
C ALA A 393 7.46 -10.64 0.17
N ARG A 394 6.60 -11.64 0.00
CA ARG A 394 7.00 -12.94 -0.54
C ARG A 394 7.66 -12.84 -1.92
N ILE A 395 7.24 -11.87 -2.74
CA ILE A 395 7.81 -11.65 -4.08
C ILE A 395 9.27 -11.28 -3.93
N THR A 396 9.60 -10.40 -3.00
CA THR A 396 10.99 -9.97 -2.75
C THR A 396 11.91 -11.10 -2.31
N LEU A 397 11.37 -12.15 -1.69
CA LEU A 397 12.14 -13.31 -1.25
C LEU A 397 12.27 -14.38 -2.36
N LEU A 398 11.20 -14.62 -3.11
CA LEU A 398 11.15 -15.67 -4.14
C LEU A 398 11.66 -15.21 -5.51
N TYR A 399 11.73 -13.90 -5.77
CA TYR A 399 12.09 -13.35 -7.08
C TYR A 399 13.45 -13.82 -7.58
N LEU A 400 14.45 -13.89 -6.70
CA LEU A 400 15.79 -14.36 -7.03
C LEU A 400 15.82 -15.85 -7.41
N LEU A 401 14.87 -16.63 -6.88
CA LEU A 401 14.74 -18.07 -7.16
C LEU A 401 13.93 -18.35 -8.42
N GLU A 402 12.85 -17.59 -8.65
CA GLU A 402 11.85 -17.89 -9.68
C GLU A 402 11.80 -16.93 -10.87
N GLY A 403 12.40 -15.74 -10.76
CA GLY A 403 12.28 -14.68 -11.77
C GLY A 403 10.81 -14.33 -12.07
N PHE A 404 10.46 -14.18 -13.35
CA PHE A 404 9.10 -13.85 -13.82
C PHE A 404 8.13 -15.03 -13.85
N SER A 405 8.26 -15.98 -12.93
CA SER A 405 7.32 -17.09 -12.85
C SER A 405 5.88 -16.59 -12.67
N LYS A 406 4.95 -17.19 -13.43
CA LYS A 406 3.51 -16.86 -13.35
C LYS A 406 2.90 -17.24 -11.99
N SER A 407 3.52 -18.16 -11.24
CA SER A 407 3.12 -18.47 -9.87
C SER A 407 3.42 -17.33 -8.91
N LEU A 408 4.49 -16.59 -9.18
CA LEU A 408 4.96 -15.49 -8.34
C LEU A 408 4.27 -14.17 -8.70
N PHE A 409 4.08 -13.91 -10.00
CA PHE A 409 3.40 -12.73 -10.52
C PHE A 409 2.03 -13.10 -11.13
N PRO A 410 0.97 -13.19 -10.31
CA PRO A 410 -0.39 -13.34 -10.82
C PRO A 410 -0.83 -12.08 -11.59
N ALA A 411 -1.99 -12.14 -12.26
CA ALA A 411 -2.49 -11.03 -13.09
C ALA A 411 -2.65 -9.70 -12.33
N SER A 412 -2.84 -9.74 -11.01
CA SER A 412 -2.86 -8.54 -10.14
C SER A 412 -1.54 -7.76 -10.14
N ASN A 413 -0.42 -8.41 -10.46
CA ASN A 413 0.93 -7.84 -10.50
C ASN A 413 1.39 -7.53 -11.94
N ALA A 414 0.45 -7.36 -12.88
CA ALA A 414 0.77 -7.06 -14.28
C ALA A 414 1.59 -5.76 -14.42
N TYR A 415 1.34 -4.77 -13.56
CA TYR A 415 2.09 -3.52 -13.52
C TYR A 415 3.55 -3.72 -13.11
N ASP A 416 3.82 -4.60 -12.14
CA ASP A 416 5.18 -4.87 -11.67
C ASP A 416 5.99 -5.50 -12.80
N LEU A 417 5.39 -6.44 -13.54
CA LEU A 417 6.01 -7.04 -14.73
C LEU A 417 6.24 -6.04 -15.85
N GLU A 418 5.37 -5.06 -16.04
CA GLU A 418 5.56 -3.98 -17.02
C GLU A 418 6.81 -3.16 -16.70
N VAL A 419 6.95 -2.71 -15.45
CA VAL A 419 8.10 -1.94 -14.98
C VAL A 419 9.39 -2.77 -15.03
N LEU A 420 9.36 -4.02 -14.54
CA LEU A 420 10.56 -4.87 -14.53
C LEU A 420 11.03 -5.22 -15.95
N LYS A 421 10.12 -5.40 -16.91
CA LYS A 421 10.49 -5.61 -18.32
C LYS A 421 11.14 -4.37 -18.93
N GLU A 422 10.62 -3.18 -18.64
CA GLU A 422 11.25 -1.91 -19.04
C GLU A 422 12.66 -1.80 -18.46
N VAL A 423 12.84 -2.11 -17.17
CA VAL A 423 14.16 -2.20 -16.51
C VAL A 423 15.07 -3.23 -17.19
N HIS A 424 14.53 -4.39 -17.57
CA HIS A 424 15.31 -5.46 -18.23
C HIS A 424 15.82 -5.06 -19.60
N GLU A 425 15.10 -4.22 -20.33
CA GLU A 425 15.61 -3.66 -21.59
C GLU A 425 16.72 -2.65 -21.33
N ILE A 426 16.57 -1.78 -20.33
CA ILE A 426 17.58 -0.77 -19.97
C ILE A 426 18.87 -1.42 -19.44
N ARG A 427 18.76 -2.47 -18.62
CA ARG A 427 19.91 -3.11 -17.98
C ARG A 427 20.86 -3.79 -18.97
N LYS A 428 20.39 -4.15 -20.18
CA LYS A 428 21.23 -4.73 -21.26
C LYS A 428 22.40 -3.82 -21.65
N THR A 429 22.25 -2.50 -21.52
CA THR A 429 23.29 -1.53 -21.88
C THR A 429 23.94 -0.86 -20.67
N THR A 430 23.32 -0.94 -19.49
CA THR A 430 23.72 -0.18 -18.30
C THR A 430 24.25 -1.05 -17.14
N SER A 431 24.04 -2.36 -17.17
CA SER A 431 24.61 -3.32 -16.21
C SER A 431 25.63 -4.20 -16.90
N LYS A 432 26.81 -4.37 -16.30
CA LYS A 432 27.91 -5.13 -16.92
C LYS A 432 27.90 -6.60 -16.50
N LYS A 433 27.35 -6.91 -15.32
CA LYS A 433 27.28 -8.29 -14.83
C LYS A 433 26.11 -9.01 -15.51
N GLU A 434 26.38 -10.21 -16.01
CA GLU A 434 25.35 -11.08 -16.58
C GLU A 434 24.20 -11.31 -15.58
N ASP A 435 22.98 -11.29 -16.10
CA ASP A 435 21.74 -11.41 -15.31
C ASP A 435 21.76 -12.65 -14.41
N ASP A 436 21.96 -13.82 -15.02
CA ASP A 436 21.92 -15.09 -14.31
C ASP A 436 23.03 -15.19 -13.25
N VAL A 437 24.21 -14.60 -13.51
CA VAL A 437 25.31 -14.55 -12.53
C VAL A 437 24.92 -13.70 -11.33
N ARG A 438 24.43 -12.48 -11.57
CA ARG A 438 23.99 -11.56 -10.50
C ARG A 438 22.86 -12.17 -9.66
N ARG A 439 21.86 -12.75 -10.31
CA ARG A 439 20.74 -13.44 -9.65
C ARG A 439 21.24 -14.60 -8.79
N LYS A 440 22.10 -15.47 -9.32
CA LYS A 440 22.67 -16.62 -8.59
C LYS A 440 23.50 -16.19 -7.38
N GLU A 441 24.33 -15.14 -7.52
CA GLU A 441 25.12 -14.60 -6.40
C GLU A 441 24.22 -14.10 -5.25
N LEU A 442 23.15 -13.36 -5.57
CA LEU A 442 22.19 -12.88 -4.56
C LEU A 442 21.39 -14.04 -3.96
N ALA A 443 20.91 -14.96 -4.79
CA ALA A 443 20.17 -16.15 -4.36
C ALA A 443 21.00 -17.05 -3.44
N ALA A 444 22.31 -17.19 -3.69
CA ALA A 444 23.20 -17.99 -2.87
C ALA A 444 23.37 -17.43 -1.44
N ILE A 445 23.15 -16.12 -1.25
CA ILE A 445 23.19 -15.47 0.06
C ILE A 445 21.83 -15.57 0.76
N LEU A 446 20.73 -15.33 0.04
CA LEU A 446 19.39 -15.30 0.64
C LEU A 446 18.83 -16.70 0.93
N SER A 447 19.03 -17.63 0.00
CA SER A 447 18.35 -18.93 0.02
C SER A 447 18.63 -19.77 1.28
N PRO A 448 19.85 -19.84 1.83
CA PRO A 448 20.10 -20.55 3.08
C PRO A 448 19.20 -20.08 4.23
N SER A 449 19.01 -18.77 4.39
CA SER A 449 18.13 -18.22 5.44
C SER A 449 16.67 -18.62 5.27
N LEU A 450 16.20 -18.76 4.02
CA LEU A 450 14.84 -19.24 3.73
C LEU A 450 14.69 -20.72 4.06
N ILE A 451 15.70 -21.53 3.75
CA ILE A 451 15.72 -22.97 4.06
C ILE A 451 15.78 -23.20 5.57
N ASP A 452 16.64 -22.46 6.27
CA ASP A 452 16.79 -22.55 7.72
C ASP A 452 15.50 -22.13 8.44
N ALA A 453 14.78 -21.11 7.95
CA ALA A 453 13.47 -20.74 8.48
C ALA A 453 12.42 -21.85 8.31
N ILE A 454 12.47 -22.62 7.21
CA ILE A 454 11.61 -23.80 7.03
C ILE A 454 11.95 -24.88 8.04
N ALA A 455 13.24 -25.10 8.33
CA ALA A 455 13.66 -26.06 9.35
C ALA A 455 13.24 -25.62 10.77
N ALA A 456 13.33 -24.33 11.07
CA ALA A 456 13.04 -23.76 12.38
C ALA A 456 11.53 -23.62 12.68
N SER A 457 10.69 -23.33 11.68
CA SER A 457 9.27 -23.06 11.89
C SER A 457 8.37 -23.66 10.79
N PRO A 458 8.45 -24.98 10.52
CA PRO A 458 7.69 -25.61 9.44
C PRO A 458 6.18 -25.49 9.67
N SER A 459 5.70 -25.65 10.90
CA SER A 459 4.27 -25.62 11.23
C SER A 459 3.63 -24.23 11.03
N ASP A 460 4.36 -23.15 11.30
CA ASP A 460 3.84 -21.80 11.11
C ASP A 460 3.84 -21.40 9.63
N LEU A 461 4.89 -21.78 8.89
CA LEU A 461 4.93 -21.56 7.44
C LEU A 461 3.85 -22.35 6.70
N THR A 462 3.57 -23.58 7.12
CA THR A 462 2.58 -24.43 6.42
C THR A 462 1.15 -24.22 6.90
N ALA A 463 0.91 -23.28 7.81
CA ALA A 463 -0.42 -22.98 8.34
C ALA A 463 -1.35 -22.32 7.32
N THR A 464 -0.82 -21.76 6.22
CA THR A 464 -1.59 -20.99 5.24
C THR A 464 -1.34 -21.44 3.80
N PRO A 465 -2.26 -21.13 2.85
CA PRO A 465 -2.02 -21.41 1.44
C PRO A 465 -0.76 -20.74 0.87
N PHE A 466 -0.49 -19.49 1.26
CA PHE A 466 0.69 -18.77 0.78
C PHE A 466 1.97 -19.30 1.38
N GLY A 467 1.98 -19.67 2.65
CA GLY A 467 3.17 -20.24 3.26
C GLY A 467 3.46 -21.66 2.77
N CYS A 468 2.46 -22.51 2.50
CA CYS A 468 2.68 -23.79 1.82
C CYS A 468 3.22 -23.62 0.39
N GLN A 469 2.72 -22.64 -0.36
CA GLN A 469 3.28 -22.31 -1.67
C GLN A 469 4.73 -21.86 -1.52
N PHE A 470 5.02 -20.96 -0.58
CA PHE A 470 6.37 -20.46 -0.29
C PHE A 470 7.35 -21.58 0.05
N VAL A 471 6.95 -22.53 0.90
CA VAL A 471 7.77 -23.70 1.26
C VAL A 471 8.09 -24.56 0.03
N ALA A 472 7.08 -24.86 -0.81
CA ALA A 472 7.30 -25.60 -2.05
C ALA A 472 8.26 -24.86 -2.98
N ASP A 473 8.05 -23.55 -3.14
CA ASP A 473 8.82 -22.70 -4.01
C ASP A 473 10.30 -22.61 -3.58
N VAL A 474 10.57 -22.41 -2.29
CA VAL A 474 11.92 -22.40 -1.71
C VAL A 474 12.60 -23.77 -1.81
N LEU A 475 11.93 -24.87 -1.48
CA LEU A 475 12.57 -26.20 -1.52
C LEU A 475 12.80 -26.67 -2.97
N LEU A 476 11.96 -26.28 -3.92
CA LEU A 476 12.16 -26.62 -5.33
C LEU A 476 13.19 -25.73 -6.04
N SER A 477 13.26 -24.44 -5.70
CA SER A 477 14.08 -23.46 -6.45
C SER A 477 15.26 -22.89 -5.66
N GLY A 478 15.30 -23.12 -4.35
CA GLY A 478 16.36 -22.65 -3.46
C GLY A 478 17.71 -23.32 -3.69
N LEU A 479 18.76 -22.59 -3.37
CA LEU A 479 20.16 -22.99 -3.35
C LEU A 479 20.61 -23.30 -1.91
N GLY A 480 21.44 -24.33 -1.74
CA GLY A 480 21.93 -24.79 -0.43
C GLY A 480 21.41 -26.18 -0.05
N ASP A 481 21.85 -26.67 1.11
CA ASP A 481 21.42 -27.97 1.66
C ASP A 481 19.99 -27.86 2.21
N LYS A 482 19.10 -28.73 1.71
CA LYS A 482 17.67 -28.76 2.03
C LYS A 482 17.30 -29.85 3.02
N GLN A 483 18.25 -30.71 3.41
CA GLN A 483 17.98 -31.94 4.15
C GLN A 483 17.26 -31.68 5.47
N LYS A 484 17.79 -30.78 6.31
CA LYS A 484 17.18 -30.43 7.61
C LYS A 484 15.77 -29.86 7.47
N ALA A 485 15.55 -29.02 6.46
CA ALA A 485 14.24 -28.43 6.20
C ALA A 485 13.23 -29.47 5.73
N LEU A 486 13.63 -30.42 4.88
CA LEU A 486 12.80 -31.55 4.44
C LEU A 486 12.45 -32.48 5.61
N GLU A 487 13.41 -32.79 6.49
CA GLU A 487 13.19 -33.59 7.69
C GLU A 487 12.23 -32.92 8.68
N ALA A 488 12.45 -31.63 8.98
CA ALA A 488 11.59 -30.85 9.86
C ALA A 488 10.16 -30.74 9.29
N LEU A 489 10.04 -30.51 7.97
CA LEU A 489 8.75 -30.48 7.28
C LEU A 489 8.03 -31.83 7.37
N ALA A 490 8.73 -32.95 7.14
CA ALA A 490 8.16 -34.28 7.26
C ALA A 490 7.64 -34.53 8.69
N GLN A 491 8.41 -34.15 9.71
CA GLN A 491 8.00 -34.31 11.11
C GLN A 491 6.80 -33.43 11.49
N SER A 492 6.71 -32.22 10.93
CA SER A 492 5.58 -31.30 11.18
C SER A 492 4.22 -31.85 10.72
N VAL A 493 4.23 -32.82 9.79
CA VAL A 493 3.02 -33.48 9.28
C VAL A 493 2.82 -34.88 9.84
N SER A 494 3.56 -35.24 10.90
CA SER A 494 3.41 -36.55 11.57
C SER A 494 2.01 -36.74 12.16
N GLY A 495 1.55 -37.99 12.21
CA GLY A 495 0.24 -38.38 12.76
C GLY A 495 -0.84 -38.73 11.73
N SER A 496 -2.02 -39.08 12.24
CA SER A 496 -3.18 -39.43 11.40
C SER A 496 -3.90 -38.18 10.88
N PRO A 497 -4.19 -38.09 9.57
CA PRO A 497 -5.11 -37.10 9.01
C PRO A 497 -6.52 -37.14 9.65
N LYS A 498 -6.95 -38.26 10.23
CA LYS A 498 -8.31 -38.40 10.80
C LYS A 498 -8.43 -38.03 12.28
N GLN A 499 -7.32 -37.71 12.95
CA GLN A 499 -7.35 -37.37 14.37
C GLN A 499 -7.82 -35.93 14.55
N GLU A 500 -8.81 -35.71 15.40
CA GLU A 500 -9.31 -34.37 15.73
C GLU A 500 -8.26 -33.56 16.52
N PRO A 501 -8.26 -32.21 16.40
CA PRO A 501 -7.43 -31.35 17.24
C PRO A 501 -7.72 -31.60 18.73
N ALA A 502 -6.70 -31.49 19.59
CA ALA A 502 -6.93 -31.57 21.03
C ALA A 502 -7.81 -30.40 21.51
N GLU A 503 -8.74 -30.66 22.42
CA GLU A 503 -9.72 -29.67 22.92
C GLU A 503 -9.07 -28.43 23.59
N ASP A 504 -7.81 -28.54 24.03
CA ASP A 504 -7.06 -27.47 24.71
C ASP A 504 -6.34 -26.46 23.77
N GLU A 505 -6.42 -26.63 22.44
CA GLU A 505 -5.83 -25.65 21.51
C GLU A 505 -6.74 -24.43 21.33
N LEU A 506 -6.29 -23.26 21.84
CA LEU A 506 -6.95 -21.94 21.72
C LEU A 506 -7.33 -21.54 20.28
N ALA A 507 -6.76 -22.19 19.27
CA ALA A 507 -7.24 -22.17 17.89
C ALA A 507 -6.92 -23.53 17.24
N PRO A 508 -7.90 -24.38 16.90
CA PRO A 508 -7.63 -25.67 16.26
C PRO A 508 -7.00 -25.42 14.89
N ARG A 509 -5.68 -25.63 14.78
CA ARG A 509 -5.01 -25.59 13.47
C ARG A 509 -5.37 -26.86 12.73
N SER A 510 -6.08 -26.75 11.60
CA SER A 510 -6.29 -27.91 10.72
C SER A 510 -4.94 -28.52 10.39
N ARG A 511 -4.75 -29.81 10.67
CA ARG A 511 -3.53 -30.53 10.28
C ARG A 511 -3.28 -30.31 8.78
N ILE A 512 -2.06 -29.97 8.41
CA ILE A 512 -1.66 -29.65 7.03
C ILE A 512 -2.07 -30.76 6.06
N ALA A 513 -2.00 -32.01 6.50
CA ALA A 513 -2.43 -33.21 5.79
C ALA A 513 -3.92 -33.24 5.41
N ASN A 514 -4.76 -32.43 6.05
CA ASN A 514 -6.19 -32.31 5.73
C ASN A 514 -6.51 -31.11 4.84
N THR A 515 -5.52 -30.27 4.55
CA THR A 515 -5.75 -29.07 3.75
C THR A 515 -5.43 -29.33 2.28
N PRO A 516 -6.22 -28.80 1.33
CA PRO A 516 -5.91 -28.92 -0.10
C PRO A 516 -4.58 -28.28 -0.52
N PHE A 517 -4.11 -27.26 0.22
CA PHE A 517 -2.84 -26.60 -0.06
C PHE A 517 -1.64 -27.38 0.51
N GLY A 518 -1.77 -27.94 1.72
CA GLY A 518 -0.75 -28.80 2.31
C GLY A 518 -0.52 -30.07 1.50
N GLY A 519 -1.60 -30.77 1.11
CA GLY A 519 -1.51 -31.95 0.26
C GLY A 519 -0.85 -31.66 -1.10
N ARG A 520 -1.14 -30.50 -1.71
CA ARG A 520 -0.49 -30.08 -2.96
C ARG A 520 1.00 -29.79 -2.78
N MET A 521 1.38 -29.09 -1.72
CA MET A 521 2.78 -28.82 -1.38
C MET A 521 3.56 -30.13 -1.23
N LEU A 522 3.09 -31.05 -0.38
CA LEU A 522 3.75 -32.35 -0.16
C LEU A 522 3.85 -33.16 -1.45
N LYS A 523 2.78 -33.18 -2.25
CA LYS A 523 2.79 -33.83 -3.57
C LYS A 523 3.88 -33.26 -4.46
N SER A 524 3.98 -31.93 -4.58
CA SER A 524 4.98 -31.26 -5.42
C SER A 524 6.41 -31.55 -4.95
N LEU A 525 6.65 -31.63 -3.64
CA LEU A 525 7.97 -31.99 -3.09
C LEU A 525 8.33 -33.44 -3.36
N ILE A 526 7.38 -34.39 -3.28
CA ILE A 526 7.61 -35.79 -3.65
C ILE A 526 7.91 -35.93 -5.14
N GLN A 527 7.20 -35.18 -5.98
CA GLN A 527 7.46 -35.14 -7.42
C GLN A 527 8.81 -34.50 -7.76
N GLY A 528 9.45 -33.82 -6.80
CA GLY A 528 10.81 -33.30 -6.95
C GLY A 528 10.96 -32.22 -8.03
N GLY A 529 9.88 -31.58 -8.48
CA GLY A 529 9.95 -30.65 -9.59
C GLY A 529 8.67 -29.88 -9.89
N ARG A 530 8.77 -28.88 -10.78
CA ARG A 530 7.60 -28.13 -11.27
C ARG A 530 7.09 -28.72 -12.58
N PHE A 531 5.77 -28.74 -12.73
CA PHE A 531 5.14 -29.15 -13.98
C PHE A 531 5.36 -28.10 -15.06
N ASP A 532 6.01 -28.50 -16.14
CA ASP A 532 6.17 -27.67 -17.33
C ASP A 532 5.05 -27.97 -18.33
N ARG A 533 4.24 -26.95 -18.62
CA ARG A 533 3.11 -27.06 -19.55
C ARG A 533 3.55 -27.24 -21.00
N ALA A 534 4.74 -26.77 -21.37
CA ALA A 534 5.23 -26.89 -22.74
C ALA A 534 5.63 -28.33 -23.06
N THR A 535 6.30 -28.99 -22.11
CA THR A 535 6.74 -30.40 -22.26
C THR A 535 5.72 -31.41 -21.74
N GLY A 536 4.73 -30.97 -20.96
CA GLY A 536 3.73 -31.84 -20.32
C GLY A 536 4.33 -32.73 -19.23
N LYS A 537 5.55 -32.43 -18.76
CA LYS A 537 6.30 -33.24 -17.80
C LYS A 537 6.73 -32.42 -16.59
N VAL A 538 7.05 -33.11 -15.49
CA VAL A 538 7.67 -32.49 -14.33
C VAL A 538 9.16 -32.29 -14.61
N LYS A 539 9.64 -31.05 -14.53
CA LYS A 539 11.06 -30.74 -14.57
C LYS A 539 11.65 -30.95 -13.18
N LEU A 540 12.36 -32.06 -13.02
CA LEU A 540 13.01 -32.44 -11.76
C LEU A 540 14.12 -31.45 -11.39
N VAL A 541 14.30 -31.27 -10.09
CA VAL A 541 15.37 -30.48 -9.51
C VAL A 541 16.64 -31.33 -9.41
N GLU A 542 17.79 -30.68 -9.59
CA GLU A 542 19.10 -31.29 -9.44
C GLU A 542 19.88 -30.56 -8.32
N PRO A 543 20.39 -31.28 -7.30
CA PRO A 543 20.19 -32.71 -7.04
C PRO A 543 18.73 -33.03 -6.64
N PRO A 544 18.29 -34.30 -6.80
CA PRO A 544 16.98 -34.74 -6.35
C PRO A 544 16.69 -34.45 -4.88
N LEU A 545 15.43 -34.17 -4.53
CA LEU A 545 15.05 -33.89 -3.14
C LEU A 545 15.02 -35.14 -2.26
N GLY A 546 14.77 -36.33 -2.81
CA GLY A 546 14.63 -37.55 -2.03
C GLY A 546 13.48 -37.51 -1.01
N PHE A 547 12.55 -36.56 -1.12
CA PHE A 547 11.53 -36.30 -0.10
C PHE A 547 10.57 -37.48 0.11
N SER A 548 10.38 -38.34 -0.89
CA SER A 548 9.61 -39.58 -0.77
C SER A 548 10.18 -40.52 0.31
N ASN A 549 11.51 -40.64 0.39
CA ASN A 549 12.20 -41.47 1.39
C ASN A 549 12.26 -40.81 2.78
N ILE A 550 12.17 -39.48 2.84
CA ILE A 550 12.13 -38.72 4.11
C ILE A 550 10.72 -38.77 4.72
N LEU A 551 9.69 -38.55 3.91
CA LEU A 551 8.31 -38.46 4.37
C LEU A 551 7.72 -39.83 4.76
N TYR A 552 7.95 -40.86 3.95
CA TYR A 552 7.29 -42.15 4.13
C TYR A 552 7.50 -42.76 5.53
N PRO A 553 8.72 -42.80 6.11
CA PRO A 553 8.92 -43.30 7.48
C PRO A 553 8.05 -42.60 8.53
N VAL A 554 7.80 -41.30 8.38
CA VAL A 554 7.01 -40.49 9.31
C VAL A 554 5.52 -40.81 9.20
N VAL A 555 5.00 -40.98 7.97
CA VAL A 555 3.57 -41.21 7.73
C VAL A 555 3.18 -42.69 7.67
N LYS A 556 4.16 -43.61 7.64
CA LYS A 556 3.97 -45.06 7.45
C LYS A 556 2.91 -45.66 8.37
N LYS A 557 2.92 -45.29 9.66
CA LYS A 557 1.97 -45.80 10.66
C LYS A 557 0.51 -45.45 10.33
N HIS A 558 0.27 -44.34 9.65
CA HIS A 558 -1.05 -43.81 9.33
C HIS A 558 -1.34 -43.78 7.83
N ILE A 559 -0.56 -44.51 7.01
CA ILE A 559 -0.59 -44.38 5.55
C ILE A 559 -1.97 -44.65 4.93
N MET A 560 -2.80 -45.49 5.56
CA MET A 560 -4.18 -45.74 5.10
C MET A 560 -5.10 -44.53 5.30
N ASP A 561 -4.88 -43.74 6.35
CA ASP A 561 -5.63 -42.50 6.57
C ASP A 561 -5.24 -41.44 5.54
N TRP A 562 -3.96 -41.39 5.16
CA TRP A 562 -3.50 -40.56 4.05
C TRP A 562 -4.09 -41.01 2.71
N ALA A 563 -4.08 -42.31 2.43
CA ALA A 563 -4.58 -42.88 1.18
C ALA A 563 -6.09 -42.72 0.96
N THR A 564 -6.86 -42.55 2.05
CA THR A 564 -8.33 -42.40 2.03
C THR A 564 -8.79 -40.96 2.33
N GLY A 565 -7.92 -40.13 2.89
CA GLY A 565 -8.22 -38.75 3.28
C GLY A 565 -7.98 -37.69 2.19
N PRO A 566 -8.12 -36.40 2.54
CA PRO A 566 -8.01 -35.27 1.60
C PRO A 566 -6.68 -35.19 0.84
N SER A 567 -5.58 -35.65 1.44
CA SER A 567 -4.24 -35.68 0.84
C SER A 567 -3.87 -37.02 0.19
N SER A 568 -4.84 -37.79 -0.28
CA SER A 568 -4.63 -39.09 -0.98
C SER A 568 -3.63 -39.02 -2.15
N PHE A 569 -3.54 -37.87 -2.82
CA PHE A 569 -2.58 -37.65 -3.90
C PHE A 569 -1.11 -37.62 -3.45
N VAL A 570 -0.83 -37.45 -2.15
CA VAL A 570 0.52 -37.62 -1.58
C VAL A 570 0.95 -39.09 -1.71
N VAL A 571 0.05 -40.03 -1.39
CA VAL A 571 0.32 -41.47 -1.51
C VAL A 571 0.43 -41.88 -2.99
N VAL A 572 -0.39 -41.29 -3.86
CA VAL A 572 -0.25 -41.48 -5.32
C VAL A 572 1.14 -41.04 -5.78
N ALA A 573 1.60 -39.86 -5.36
CA ALA A 573 2.93 -39.36 -5.72
C ALA A 573 4.07 -40.23 -5.16
N LEU A 574 3.91 -40.83 -3.96
CA LEU A 574 4.91 -41.78 -3.45
C LEU A 574 5.06 -43.00 -4.38
N LEU A 575 3.95 -43.56 -4.87
CA LEU A 575 4.00 -44.69 -5.81
C LEU A 575 4.51 -44.32 -7.21
N GLU A 576 4.42 -43.04 -7.59
CA GLU A 576 4.89 -42.51 -8.87
C GLU A 576 6.33 -42.01 -8.83
N SER A 577 6.91 -41.84 -7.64
CA SER A 577 8.27 -41.34 -7.45
C SER A 577 9.29 -42.43 -7.79
N GLU A 578 10.15 -42.18 -8.78
CA GLU A 578 11.23 -43.10 -9.18
C GLU A 578 12.30 -43.23 -8.09
N GLU A 579 12.46 -42.22 -7.24
CA GLU A 579 13.41 -42.19 -6.12
C GLU A 579 12.93 -42.99 -4.91
N PHE A 580 11.66 -43.41 -4.88
CA PHE A 580 11.06 -44.01 -3.69
C PHE A 580 11.45 -45.48 -3.51
N THR A 581 12.30 -45.75 -2.53
CA THR A 581 12.87 -47.09 -2.27
C THR A 581 11.87 -48.08 -1.68
N SER A 582 10.82 -47.60 -1.00
CA SER A 582 9.85 -48.44 -0.28
C SER A 582 8.53 -48.64 -1.04
N ALA A 583 8.53 -48.47 -2.37
CA ALA A 583 7.34 -48.56 -3.21
C ALA A 583 6.62 -49.92 -3.11
N GLU A 584 7.35 -51.02 -3.14
CA GLU A 584 6.78 -52.37 -3.05
C GLU A 584 6.18 -52.67 -1.67
N GLU A 585 6.78 -52.14 -0.60
CA GLU A 585 6.22 -52.23 0.75
C GLU A 585 4.89 -51.46 0.86
N LEU A 586 4.86 -50.24 0.31
CA LEU A 586 3.66 -49.42 0.26
C LEU A 586 2.54 -50.13 -0.53
N LYS A 587 2.85 -50.67 -1.72
CA LYS A 587 1.89 -51.46 -2.52
C LYS A 587 1.32 -52.65 -1.75
N LYS A 588 2.16 -53.41 -1.03
CA LYS A 588 1.69 -54.54 -0.19
C LYS A 588 0.72 -54.07 0.89
N THR A 589 1.02 -52.96 1.55
CA THR A 589 0.16 -52.37 2.59
C THR A 589 -1.19 -51.93 2.04
N LEU A 590 -1.19 -51.28 0.86
CA LEU A 590 -2.40 -50.84 0.18
C LEU A 590 -3.24 -52.03 -0.33
N LYS A 591 -2.62 -53.09 -0.87
CA LYS A 591 -3.30 -54.32 -1.30
C LYS A 591 -4.02 -55.03 -0.15
N LYS A 592 -3.37 -55.13 1.01
CA LYS A 592 -3.98 -55.71 2.23
C LYS A 592 -5.24 -54.97 2.66
N ASN A 593 -5.30 -53.66 2.42
CA ASN A 593 -6.41 -52.79 2.81
C ASN A 593 -7.30 -52.35 1.61
N LYS A 594 -7.32 -53.12 0.52
CA LYS A 594 -8.03 -52.78 -0.73
C LYS A 594 -9.50 -52.42 -0.52
N LYS A 595 -10.20 -53.08 0.42
CA LYS A 595 -11.60 -52.79 0.75
C LYS A 595 -11.80 -51.35 1.24
N GLN A 596 -10.92 -50.85 2.10
CA GLN A 596 -11.00 -49.48 2.61
C GLN A 596 -10.79 -48.44 1.48
N LEU A 597 -9.89 -48.74 0.54
CA LEU A 597 -9.67 -47.89 -0.63
C LEU A 597 -10.88 -47.89 -1.56
N GLN A 598 -11.54 -49.04 -1.76
CA GLN A 598 -12.77 -49.15 -2.55
C GLN A 598 -13.89 -48.30 -1.95
N THR A 599 -14.10 -48.42 -0.63
CA THR A 599 -15.07 -47.60 0.10
C THR A 599 -14.78 -46.11 -0.07
N ALA A 600 -13.53 -45.68 0.17
CA ALA A 600 -13.15 -44.27 0.03
C ALA A 600 -13.27 -43.75 -1.42
N ALA A 601 -13.06 -44.61 -2.42
CA ALA A 601 -13.15 -44.25 -3.83
C ALA A 601 -14.59 -44.09 -4.33
N THR A 602 -15.58 -44.69 -3.68
CA THR A 602 -16.99 -44.68 -4.10
C THR A 602 -17.90 -43.85 -3.20
N GLU A 603 -17.61 -43.77 -1.90
CA GLU A 603 -18.43 -43.01 -0.95
C GLU A 603 -18.17 -41.51 -1.03
N PRO A 604 -19.21 -40.66 -0.96
CA PRO A 604 -19.03 -39.22 -0.97
C PRO A 604 -18.18 -38.75 0.21
N THR A 605 -17.17 -37.92 -0.07
CA THR A 605 -16.31 -37.33 0.96
C THR A 605 -17.10 -36.37 1.85
N ALA A 606 -16.58 -36.03 3.04
CA ALA A 606 -17.23 -35.07 3.94
C ALA A 606 -17.52 -33.72 3.25
N GLU A 607 -16.58 -33.21 2.45
CA GLU A 607 -16.75 -32.00 1.65
C GLU A 607 -17.85 -32.15 0.58
N GLN A 608 -17.94 -33.30 -0.08
CA GLN A 608 -18.97 -33.57 -1.08
C GLN A 608 -20.36 -33.70 -0.45
N LYS A 609 -20.46 -34.27 0.76
CA LYS A 609 -21.71 -34.32 1.53
C LYS A 609 -22.14 -32.92 1.94
N ALA A 610 -21.25 -32.13 2.55
CA ALA A 610 -21.51 -30.75 2.94
C ALA A 610 -21.88 -29.85 1.75
N ALA A 611 -21.23 -30.02 0.59
CA ALA A 611 -21.56 -29.26 -0.62
C ALA A 611 -22.92 -29.67 -1.23
N LYS A 612 -23.33 -30.93 -1.09
CA LYS A 612 -24.69 -31.37 -1.49
C LYS A 612 -25.74 -30.77 -0.56
N GLU A 613 -25.55 -30.84 0.75
CA GLU A 613 -26.45 -30.26 1.75
C GLU A 613 -26.58 -28.74 1.59
N ALA A 614 -25.47 -28.03 1.32
CA ALA A 614 -25.50 -26.58 1.06
C ALA A 614 -26.24 -26.23 -0.25
N ASN A 615 -26.06 -27.01 -1.32
CA ASN A 615 -26.78 -26.79 -2.57
C ASN A 615 -28.27 -27.16 -2.47
N GLU A 616 -28.64 -28.13 -1.62
CA GLU A 616 -30.03 -28.49 -1.33
C GLU A 616 -30.74 -27.39 -0.52
N SER A 617 -30.01 -26.60 0.29
CA SER A 617 -30.56 -25.41 0.96
C SER A 617 -30.71 -24.17 0.05
N ASP A 618 -30.00 -24.10 -1.09
CA ASP A 618 -30.05 -22.99 -2.06
C ASP A 618 -30.96 -23.28 -3.28
N GLU A 619 -31.49 -24.50 -3.42
CA GLU A 619 -32.32 -24.94 -4.56
C GLU A 619 -33.79 -24.44 -4.52
N ALA A 620 -34.02 -23.22 -4.04
CA ALA A 620 -35.27 -22.49 -4.29
C ALA A 620 -35.27 -21.72 -5.63
N GLY A 621 -34.19 -21.72 -6.42
CA GLY A 621 -34.26 -21.14 -7.77
C GLY A 621 -32.98 -21.13 -8.59
N LYS A 622 -32.72 -22.20 -9.37
CA LYS A 622 -32.20 -22.15 -10.76
C LYS A 622 -31.94 -23.56 -11.30
N LYS A 623 -32.74 -23.99 -12.29
CA LYS A 623 -32.50 -25.22 -13.08
C LYS A 623 -31.42 -24.97 -14.13
N GLY A 624 -30.20 -25.42 -13.86
CA GLY A 624 -29.10 -25.54 -14.83
C GLY A 624 -28.61 -26.99 -14.90
N LYS A 625 -28.24 -27.45 -16.11
CA LYS A 625 -27.78 -28.82 -16.43
C LYS A 625 -26.67 -29.29 -15.47
N LYS A 626 -26.98 -30.21 -14.54
CA LYS A 626 -26.02 -30.84 -13.63
C LYS A 626 -25.20 -31.89 -14.40
N THR A 627 -23.95 -31.61 -14.71
CA THR A 627 -22.94 -32.66 -14.89
C THR A 627 -22.74 -33.31 -13.52
N GLU A 628 -22.97 -34.63 -13.40
CA GLU A 628 -22.72 -35.34 -12.15
C GLU A 628 -21.25 -35.19 -11.75
N ALA A 629 -21.01 -34.47 -10.65
CA ALA A 629 -19.67 -34.34 -10.11
C ALA A 629 -19.18 -35.74 -9.67
N PRO A 630 -17.92 -36.12 -10.00
CA PRO A 630 -17.39 -37.41 -9.64
C PRO A 630 -17.41 -37.59 -8.11
N VAL A 631 -18.12 -38.62 -7.65
CA VAL A 631 -18.31 -38.96 -6.24
C VAL A 631 -17.11 -39.80 -5.74
N GLY A 632 -16.69 -39.55 -4.51
CA GLY A 632 -15.61 -40.30 -3.85
C GLY A 632 -14.21 -39.72 -4.03
N ASN A 633 -13.24 -40.30 -3.31
CA ASN A 633 -11.86 -39.85 -3.28
C ASN A 633 -11.12 -40.28 -4.54
N LYS A 634 -10.78 -39.31 -5.40
CA LYS A 634 -10.06 -39.54 -6.66
C LYS A 634 -8.67 -40.14 -6.46
N GLY A 635 -7.94 -39.75 -5.42
CA GLY A 635 -6.62 -40.32 -5.17
C GLY A 635 -6.73 -41.78 -4.75
N SER A 636 -7.69 -42.15 -3.91
CA SER A 636 -7.96 -43.57 -3.58
C SER A 636 -8.32 -44.40 -4.81
N LYS A 637 -9.10 -43.83 -5.74
CA LYS A 637 -9.41 -44.46 -7.03
C LYS A 637 -8.15 -44.70 -7.87
N LEU A 638 -7.28 -43.69 -8.01
CA LEU A 638 -6.00 -43.83 -8.73
C LEU A 638 -5.06 -44.83 -8.07
N LEU A 639 -5.06 -44.91 -6.73
CA LEU A 639 -4.32 -45.95 -6.03
C LEU A 639 -4.83 -47.34 -6.41
N LEU A 640 -6.16 -47.57 -6.44
CA LEU A 640 -6.74 -48.85 -6.86
C LEU A 640 -6.36 -49.25 -8.30
N GLU A 641 -6.28 -48.28 -9.22
CA GLU A 641 -5.85 -48.51 -10.61
C GLU A 641 -4.38 -48.93 -10.71
N LYS A 642 -3.54 -48.54 -9.73
CA LYS A 642 -2.11 -48.85 -9.68
C LYS A 642 -1.76 -50.14 -8.90
N LEU A 643 -2.71 -50.77 -8.20
CA LEU A 643 -2.50 -51.98 -7.39
C LEU A 643 -2.91 -53.24 -8.13
#